data_AF-A0A6G1M170-F1
#
_entry.id   AF-A0A6G1M170-F1
#
_cell.length_a   1.000
_cell.length_b   1.000
_cell.length_c   1.000
_cell.angle_alpha   90.00
_cell.angle_beta   90.00
_cell.angle_gamma   90.00
#
_symmetry.space_group_name_H-M   'P 1'
#
loop_
_entity.id
_entity.type
_entity.pdbx_description
1 polymer ?
#
loop_
_entity_poly.entity_id
_entity_poly.type
_entity_poly.pdbx_seq_one_letter_code
_entity_poly.pdbx_strand_id
1 'polypeptide(L)'
;MFGDDELFDVFDKPAEGSSKPASEKGPGKERRKRNATNADTTDPKGGNSVATSNHMDIDGNGITSPRNLDAAGDLGELPDQPAQKKQRRESIPDPVITDSFETEQQREVAASAGLTSQSVEGAAVVLSHQVRHQVALPPDYPYVPISEHKSPENPARKYSFKLDPFQAVSIASIERGESVLVSAHTSAGKTVVAEYAIAQSLKNNQRVIYTSPIKALSNQKYREFSQEFGDVGLMTGDVTINPSATCLVMTTEILRSMLYRGSEIMREVAWVVFDEIHYMRDKVRGVVWEETIILLPDKVRYVFLSATIPNAMQFAEWICKTHVQPCHVVYTDFRPTPLQHYLFPAGADGIHLVVDEKGVFREDNFQKAMTSLLDKMGDDPANPNGRRGGPGKKKWQTNKGGNKGPNDIYKIVKMIMIKNYNPVIVFSFSKRECENHALQMSKLAFNDEDEKELVGRVFENAISSLSDEDKELSQIQHILPLLRRGIGIHHSGLLPILKEVIEILFQEGLIKVLFATETFSIGLNMPAKTVVFTSLRKFDGIAQRWVSPSEFIQMSGRAGRRGLDDRGIVICMIDEKIEPNTARDIVKGEQDKLNSAFYLGYNMILNLMRVEGISPEYMLERCFFQFQNTANASGLEKELQEIDAERHAIQIEDEGTIREYFDLRQQLDTYGQQMRDVVNHPNYCLQFMQPGRLVRVKHKGVDFGWGAVVNYSKRIKGKNATEDFSAQESYIVDVLLNIAESRTTNFSNSAGLPDGVYPPGEDERGVMEVVPVVLSCLDGIGHIRIFLPKDLKAAEQRTSVQKSIEEVKRRFPDGIALLDPIENMQITEESFKKLMRKIEVLESKLLSNPLHSSPRLKELYTKYSHKVELTTKIKTLRKTIQSAHSVMQLDELKYRKRVLRRLGFISENDIIQLKARVACEISSADELLLSELMFNRMFNELTPEQCAAVLSCVVFDEKSNSKDANNKPAMKDQLAKPYRALIEQARIIAKIAIESKLQVNEEEYIKAITSDLMEVVFAWTQGASFATICKMTDVYEGSLIRMFRRLEELLLQMVAAAKVMGSEELEKKFEAALALIKRDIVAAQSLYL
;
A
#
# COMPACT_ATOMS: atom_id res chain seq x y z
N MET A 1 0.68 40.88 27.85
CA MET A 1 0.74 41.57 29.15
C MET A 1 1.24 42.97 28.86
N PHE A 2 0.43 44.02 28.89
CA PHE A 2 -1.02 44.16 29.18
C PHE A 2 -1.61 44.98 27.99
N GLY A 3 -2.91 45.06 27.66
CA GLY A 3 -4.15 44.86 28.43
C GLY A 3 -4.56 46.16 29.14
N ASP A 4 -5.76 46.74 28.99
CA ASP A 4 -6.91 46.53 28.09
C ASP A 4 -7.75 47.87 28.06
N ASP A 5 -8.98 47.86 27.49
CA ASP A 5 -10.06 48.86 27.70
C ASP A 5 -9.87 50.30 27.10
N GLU A 6 -10.89 51.13 26.78
CA GLU A 6 -12.37 51.02 26.68
C GLU A 6 -12.92 52.22 25.84
N LEU A 7 -14.15 52.16 25.29
CA LEU A 7 -15.21 53.21 25.49
C LEU A 7 -16.61 52.92 24.87
N PHE A 8 -17.57 52.63 25.75
CA PHE A 8 -19.00 53.03 25.82
C PHE A 8 -19.90 53.34 24.58
N ASP A 9 -20.81 52.38 24.32
CA ASP A 9 -22.26 52.40 24.65
C ASP A 9 -23.35 53.25 23.93
N VAL A 10 -24.59 52.78 24.09
CA VAL A 10 -25.86 53.09 23.38
C VAL A 10 -26.70 54.18 24.07
N PHE A 11 -27.48 54.97 23.30
CA PHE A 11 -28.78 55.51 23.75
C PHE A 11 -29.76 55.74 22.57
N ASP A 12 -31.06 55.97 22.88
CA ASP A 12 -32.20 55.77 21.98
C ASP A 12 -32.92 57.07 21.49
N LYS A 13 -33.96 56.88 20.68
CA LYS A 13 -34.95 57.84 20.07
C LYS A 13 -35.74 58.67 21.13
N PRO A 14 -36.57 59.73 20.80
CA PRO A 14 -37.47 59.80 19.62
C PRO A 14 -38.01 61.15 19.04
N ALA A 15 -38.59 61.03 17.84
CA ALA A 15 -39.85 61.59 17.27
C ALA A 15 -40.40 63.04 17.51
N GLU A 16 -40.69 63.71 16.39
CA GLU A 16 -41.93 64.47 16.07
C GLU A 16 -42.36 64.11 14.62
N GLY A 17 -43.58 64.34 14.09
CA GLY A 17 -44.86 64.85 14.61
C GLY A 17 -45.94 64.78 13.50
N SER A 18 -47.24 64.67 13.83
CA SER A 18 -48.31 64.24 12.88
C SER A 18 -49.55 65.14 12.77
N SER A 19 -50.14 65.32 11.57
CA SER A 19 -51.55 65.75 11.32
C SER A 19 -51.85 65.85 9.80
N LYS A 20 -53.08 65.78 9.23
CA LYS A 20 -54.47 65.52 9.72
C LYS A 20 -55.36 64.92 8.54
N PRO A 21 -56.63 64.49 8.74
CA PRO A 21 -57.25 63.37 7.98
C PRO A 21 -58.69 63.60 7.42
N ALA A 22 -59.31 62.52 6.88
CA ALA A 22 -60.75 62.12 6.84
C ALA A 22 -61.84 63.12 6.32
N SER A 23 -63.03 62.73 5.80
CA SER A 23 -63.86 61.50 5.88
C SER A 23 -64.87 61.42 4.68
N GLU A 24 -65.85 60.50 4.50
CA GLU A 24 -66.20 59.26 5.24
C GLU A 24 -66.67 58.08 4.34
N LYS A 25 -67.94 58.00 3.86
CA LYS A 25 -68.57 56.75 3.34
C LYS A 25 -69.61 56.89 2.20
N GLY A 26 -69.38 56.16 1.10
CA GLY A 26 -70.35 55.38 0.28
C GLY A 26 -71.64 56.03 -0.29
N PRO A 27 -72.58 55.22 -0.84
CA PRO A 27 -72.40 53.88 -1.44
C PRO A 27 -73.17 53.63 -2.77
N GLY A 28 -72.63 52.79 -3.67
CA GLY A 28 -73.44 51.87 -4.49
C GLY A 28 -73.36 51.87 -6.05
N LYS A 29 -73.57 50.66 -6.59
CA LYS A 29 -74.13 50.25 -7.91
C LYS A 29 -73.41 50.46 -9.27
N GLU A 30 -73.04 49.31 -9.84
CA GLU A 30 -73.44 48.74 -11.16
C GLU A 30 -73.11 49.39 -12.55
N ARG A 31 -72.33 48.61 -13.31
CA ARG A 31 -72.60 48.01 -14.66
C ARG A 31 -72.29 48.72 -16.00
N ARG A 32 -71.66 47.88 -16.88
CA ARG A 32 -71.79 47.74 -18.37
C ARG A 32 -71.19 48.89 -19.22
N LYS A 33 -70.46 48.70 -20.35
CA LYS A 33 -70.49 47.70 -21.44
C LYS A 33 -69.41 48.07 -22.51
N ARG A 34 -68.92 47.11 -23.32
CA ARG A 34 -68.34 47.27 -24.70
C ARG A 34 -66.95 47.99 -24.83
N ASN A 35 -66.10 47.75 -25.85
CA ASN A 35 -66.02 46.73 -26.94
C ASN A 35 -64.62 46.71 -27.65
N ALA A 36 -64.28 45.58 -28.32
CA ALA A 36 -63.56 45.47 -29.64
C ALA A 36 -62.10 46.03 -29.77
N THR A 37 -61.25 45.86 -30.80
CA THR A 37 -60.92 44.92 -31.96
C THR A 37 -59.56 45.42 -32.54
N ASN A 38 -58.73 44.78 -33.40
CA ASN A 38 -58.65 43.53 -34.22
C ASN A 38 -57.15 43.06 -34.21
N ALA A 39 -56.64 41.90 -34.66
CA ALA A 39 -56.73 41.07 -35.90
C ALA A 39 -55.73 41.40 -37.04
N ASP A 40 -55.46 40.38 -37.88
CA ASP A 40 -54.78 40.32 -39.20
C ASP A 40 -53.23 40.32 -39.37
N THR A 41 -52.71 39.09 -39.59
CA THR A 41 -51.89 38.59 -40.73
C THR A 41 -50.88 39.48 -41.50
N THR A 42 -49.66 38.95 -41.76
CA THR A 42 -49.21 38.41 -43.10
C THR A 42 -47.76 37.89 -43.12
N ASP A 43 -47.56 36.58 -43.36
CA ASP A 43 -46.92 35.91 -44.54
C ASP A 43 -46.11 36.74 -45.59
N PRO A 44 -45.26 36.13 -46.48
CA PRO A 44 -44.35 34.96 -46.36
C PRO A 44 -43.01 35.10 -47.18
N LYS A 45 -42.36 33.95 -47.49
CA LYS A 45 -41.38 33.65 -48.60
C LYS A 45 -39.87 33.79 -48.31
N GLY A 46 -38.99 33.00 -48.96
CA GLY A 46 -39.21 31.82 -49.81
C GLY A 46 -38.11 31.52 -50.86
N GLY A 47 -38.08 30.29 -51.39
CA GLY A 47 -37.16 29.80 -52.45
C GLY A 47 -36.58 28.41 -52.11
N ASN A 48 -37.01 27.33 -52.78
CA ASN A 48 -36.47 26.76 -54.04
C ASN A 48 -35.07 26.13 -53.88
N SER A 49 -34.74 24.93 -54.39
CA SER A 49 -35.46 23.88 -55.16
C SER A 49 -34.63 22.55 -55.03
N VAL A 50 -34.95 21.34 -55.49
CA VAL A 50 -35.60 20.80 -56.72
C VAL A 50 -36.28 19.43 -56.41
N ALA A 51 -37.20 18.98 -57.29
CA ALA A 51 -37.85 17.66 -57.30
C ALA A 51 -36.87 16.45 -57.38
N THR A 52 -37.22 15.19 -57.08
CA THR A 52 -38.26 14.31 -57.70
C THR A 52 -38.36 12.97 -56.91
N SER A 53 -39.36 12.09 -57.06
CA SER A 53 -40.82 12.20 -57.35
C SER A 53 -41.50 10.81 -57.22
N ASN A 54 -42.82 10.76 -56.99
CA ASN A 54 -43.72 9.57 -57.09
C ASN A 54 -43.56 8.46 -56.02
N HIS A 55 -44.60 7.74 -55.57
CA HIS A 55 -46.05 7.83 -55.80
C HIS A 55 -46.83 7.11 -54.67
N MET A 56 -48.04 7.59 -54.35
CA MET A 56 -49.26 6.84 -53.93
C MET A 56 -49.26 5.89 -52.70
N ASP A 57 -50.36 5.73 -51.95
CA ASP A 57 -51.55 6.57 -51.64
C ASP A 57 -52.41 5.84 -50.58
N ILE A 58 -53.55 6.43 -50.16
CA ILE A 58 -54.67 5.80 -49.39
C ILE A 58 -54.31 5.50 -47.92
N ASP A 59 -54.66 6.36 -46.96
CA ASP A 59 -55.99 6.61 -46.36
C ASP A 59 -56.47 5.53 -45.37
N GLY A 60 -57.09 5.87 -44.23
CA GLY A 60 -57.33 7.22 -43.70
C GLY A 60 -58.34 7.26 -42.53
N ASN A 61 -58.39 8.41 -41.84
CA ASN A 61 -59.46 8.90 -40.94
C ASN A 61 -60.01 8.02 -39.78
N GLY A 62 -60.06 8.62 -38.58
CA GLY A 62 -61.40 8.76 -37.96
C GLY A 62 -61.54 9.18 -36.49
N ILE A 63 -61.41 10.48 -36.20
CA ILE A 63 -62.22 11.29 -35.27
C ILE A 63 -62.91 10.60 -34.04
N THR A 64 -62.51 10.94 -32.81
CA THR A 64 -63.32 11.74 -31.84
C THR A 64 -62.66 11.89 -30.45
N SER A 65 -62.90 13.04 -29.81
CA SER A 65 -62.63 13.36 -28.40
C SER A 65 -64.00 13.61 -27.71
N PRO A 66 -64.18 13.72 -26.36
CA PRO A 66 -63.38 14.56 -25.46
C PRO A 66 -63.22 14.15 -23.96
N ARG A 67 -62.27 14.84 -23.27
CA ARG A 67 -62.28 15.29 -21.85
C ARG A 67 -62.82 14.35 -20.75
N ASN A 68 -62.04 14.04 -19.70
CA ASN A 68 -61.69 15.03 -18.66
C ASN A 68 -60.45 14.64 -17.81
N LEU A 69 -60.04 15.53 -16.90
CA LEU A 69 -58.84 15.44 -16.05
C LEU A 69 -58.95 14.36 -14.94
N ASP A 70 -57.83 13.73 -14.56
CA ASP A 70 -57.04 14.16 -13.38
C ASP A 70 -55.67 13.43 -13.23
N ALA A 71 -54.75 14.11 -12.52
CA ALA A 71 -53.50 13.68 -11.86
C ALA A 71 -52.61 12.49 -12.37
N ALA A 72 -51.33 12.83 -12.58
CA ALA A 72 -50.12 11.99 -12.36
C ALA A 72 -49.89 10.73 -13.22
N GLY A 73 -49.31 10.91 -14.42
CA GLY A 73 -48.33 9.94 -14.96
C GLY A 73 -46.96 10.14 -14.25
N ASP A 74 -46.13 9.13 -13.99
CA ASP A 74 -45.71 7.99 -14.84
C ASP A 74 -44.80 8.43 -16.00
N LEU A 75 -43.54 8.00 -15.95
CA LEU A 75 -42.47 8.31 -16.90
C LEU A 75 -42.08 7.04 -17.65
N GLY A 76 -42.94 6.69 -18.62
CA GLY A 76 -42.67 5.62 -19.57
C GLY A 76 -41.44 5.87 -20.45
N GLU A 77 -40.95 4.81 -21.05
CA GLU A 77 -39.70 4.75 -21.80
C GLU A 77 -39.73 5.64 -23.06
N LEU A 78 -38.62 6.34 -23.34
CA LEU A 78 -38.40 7.00 -24.63
C LEU A 78 -37.72 5.99 -25.58
N PRO A 79 -38.16 5.90 -26.85
CA PRO A 79 -37.62 4.91 -27.79
C PRO A 79 -36.17 5.21 -28.19
N ASP A 80 -35.39 4.15 -28.38
CA ASP A 80 -33.99 4.22 -28.81
C ASP A 80 -33.81 5.07 -30.08
N GLN A 81 -33.08 6.17 -29.96
CA GLN A 81 -32.36 6.70 -31.11
C GLN A 81 -31.16 5.77 -31.37
N PRO A 82 -30.91 5.34 -32.62
CA PRO A 82 -29.83 4.41 -32.91
C PRO A 82 -28.48 5.08 -32.61
N ALA A 83 -27.91 4.74 -31.44
CA ALA A 83 -26.59 5.16 -31.05
C ALA A 83 -25.61 4.83 -32.19
N GLN A 84 -24.84 5.83 -32.64
CA GLN A 84 -23.85 5.63 -33.69
C GLN A 84 -22.99 4.42 -33.33
N LYS A 85 -23.00 3.39 -34.20
CA LYS A 85 -22.18 2.20 -34.01
C LYS A 85 -20.71 2.64 -33.94
N LYS A 86 -20.17 2.77 -32.72
CA LYS A 86 -18.74 2.57 -32.49
C LYS A 86 -18.40 1.26 -33.19
N GLN A 87 -17.50 1.33 -34.18
CA GLN A 87 -16.99 0.12 -34.79
C GLN A 87 -16.41 -0.74 -33.65
N ARG A 88 -16.95 -1.95 -33.47
CA ARG A 88 -16.23 -2.99 -32.75
C ARG A 88 -14.96 -3.23 -33.58
N ARG A 89 -13.85 -2.62 -33.16
CA ARG A 89 -12.52 -3.06 -33.59
C ARG A 89 -12.41 -4.54 -33.29
N GLU A 90 -11.73 -5.26 -34.17
CA GLU A 90 -11.63 -6.70 -34.11
C GLU A 90 -10.99 -7.10 -32.77
N SER A 91 -11.67 -7.98 -32.04
CA SER A 91 -11.19 -8.47 -30.76
C SER A 91 -10.08 -9.47 -31.03
N ILE A 92 -8.85 -9.12 -30.67
CA ILE A 92 -7.72 -10.06 -30.61
C ILE A 92 -8.18 -11.26 -29.76
N PRO A 93 -8.23 -12.50 -30.31
CA PRO A 93 -8.75 -13.63 -29.56
C PRO A 93 -7.84 -13.94 -28.36
N ASP A 94 -8.44 -14.48 -27.30
CA ASP A 94 -7.71 -14.71 -26.04
C ASP A 94 -6.70 -15.88 -26.15
N PRO A 95 -5.57 -15.84 -25.41
CA PRO A 95 -4.58 -16.90 -25.42
C PRO A 95 -5.14 -18.26 -24.99
N VAL A 96 -4.61 -19.33 -25.59
CA VAL A 96 -4.95 -20.71 -25.23
C VAL A 96 -3.93 -21.25 -24.23
N ILE A 97 -4.39 -21.73 -23.07
CA ILE A 97 -3.54 -22.35 -22.04
C ILE A 97 -3.41 -23.84 -22.34
N THR A 98 -2.18 -24.35 -22.46
CA THR A 98 -1.92 -25.79 -22.72
C THR A 98 -0.69 -26.32 -21.96
N ASP A 99 -0.36 -27.60 -22.18
CA ASP A 99 0.84 -28.31 -21.68
C ASP A 99 1.13 -28.12 -20.18
N SER A 100 0.06 -28.14 -19.38
CA SER A 100 0.11 -28.01 -17.94
C SER A 100 0.53 -29.36 -17.31
N PHE A 101 1.74 -29.43 -16.75
CA PHE A 101 2.21 -30.61 -16.01
C PHE A 101 2.99 -30.24 -14.75
N GLU A 102 3.05 -31.20 -13.82
CA GLU A 102 3.84 -31.11 -12.60
C GLU A 102 4.94 -32.18 -12.60
N THR A 103 6.16 -31.81 -12.20
CA THR A 103 7.26 -32.74 -11.97
C THR A 103 7.62 -32.73 -10.49
N GLU A 104 7.58 -33.88 -9.82
CA GLU A 104 8.05 -34.01 -8.45
C GLU A 104 9.53 -34.43 -8.38
N GLN A 105 10.27 -33.80 -7.46
CA GLN A 105 11.61 -34.23 -7.10
C GLN A 105 11.78 -34.25 -5.58
N GLN A 106 12.42 -35.32 -5.08
CA GLN A 106 12.68 -35.55 -3.67
C GLN A 106 14.15 -35.29 -3.32
N ARG A 107 14.41 -34.78 -2.12
CA ARG A 107 15.75 -34.58 -1.55
C ARG A 107 15.74 -34.81 -0.04
N GLU A 108 16.71 -35.57 0.47
CA GLU A 108 16.88 -35.78 1.91
C GLU A 108 17.63 -34.62 2.59
N VAL A 109 17.20 -34.28 3.80
CA VAL A 109 17.84 -33.28 4.70
C VAL A 109 17.83 -33.81 6.14
N ALA A 110 18.94 -33.67 6.87
CA ALA A 110 19.05 -34.16 8.24
C ALA A 110 18.05 -33.48 9.20
N ALA A 111 17.21 -34.27 9.86
CA ALA A 111 16.22 -33.78 10.81
C ALA A 111 16.88 -33.16 12.05
N SER A 112 16.37 -32.01 12.50
CA SER A 112 16.79 -31.38 13.74
C SER A 112 15.59 -31.13 14.66
N ALA A 113 15.75 -31.42 15.95
CA ALA A 113 14.74 -31.11 16.96
C ALA A 113 14.69 -29.59 17.32
N GLY A 114 15.55 -28.78 16.70
CA GLY A 114 15.53 -27.32 16.79
C GLY A 114 16.43 -26.74 17.88
N LEU A 115 16.42 -25.42 17.98
CA LEU A 115 17.36 -24.61 18.77
C LEU A 115 17.27 -24.78 20.30
N THR A 116 16.24 -25.45 20.80
CA THR A 116 15.83 -25.53 22.21
C THR A 116 15.94 -26.90 22.86
N SER A 117 16.17 -27.97 22.10
CA SER A 117 16.22 -29.35 22.59
C SER A 117 17.64 -29.91 22.61
N GLN A 118 18.01 -30.62 23.67
CA GLN A 118 19.17 -31.51 23.67
C GLN A 118 18.73 -32.91 23.20
N SER A 119 19.49 -33.51 22.28
CA SER A 119 19.37 -34.87 21.74
C SER A 119 17.98 -35.34 21.26
N VAL A 120 17.80 -35.44 19.93
CA VAL A 120 17.69 -36.71 19.17
C VAL A 120 18.08 -36.41 17.72
N GLU A 121 18.96 -37.22 17.11
CA GLU A 121 19.13 -37.21 15.65
C GLU A 121 17.96 -37.98 15.01
N GLY A 122 17.08 -37.27 14.30
CA GLY A 122 15.95 -37.88 13.61
C GLY A 122 16.35 -38.47 12.25
N ALA A 123 15.60 -39.46 11.78
CA ALA A 123 15.73 -39.95 10.41
C ALA A 123 15.58 -38.81 9.39
N ALA A 124 16.31 -38.89 8.27
CA ALA A 124 16.35 -37.85 7.26
C ALA A 124 14.94 -37.44 6.78
N VAL A 125 14.69 -36.14 6.72
CA VAL A 125 13.46 -35.58 6.15
C VAL A 125 13.60 -35.58 4.64
N VAL A 126 12.80 -36.42 3.97
CA VAL A 126 12.55 -36.26 2.54
C VAL A 126 11.70 -35.00 2.33
N LEU A 127 12.26 -34.03 1.62
CA LEU A 127 11.54 -32.87 1.07
C LEU A 127 11.22 -33.17 -0.40
N SER A 128 9.96 -33.44 -0.69
CA SER A 128 9.39 -33.40 -2.04
C SER A 128 9.08 -31.95 -2.43
N HIS A 129 9.35 -31.58 -3.68
CA HIS A 129 8.92 -30.31 -4.26
C HIS A 129 8.35 -30.49 -5.66
N GLN A 130 7.50 -29.56 -6.08
CA GLN A 130 6.85 -29.55 -7.38
C GLN A 130 7.43 -28.46 -8.28
N VAL A 131 7.63 -28.80 -9.54
CA VAL A 131 7.87 -27.85 -10.64
C VAL A 131 6.65 -27.88 -11.53
N ARG A 132 5.98 -26.74 -11.67
CA ARG A 132 4.82 -26.56 -12.55
C ARG A 132 5.26 -25.92 -13.87
N HIS A 133 4.93 -26.55 -14.98
CA HIS A 133 5.00 -25.93 -16.31
C HIS A 133 3.58 -25.63 -16.81
N GLN A 134 3.39 -24.47 -17.45
CA GLN A 134 2.21 -24.10 -18.23
C GLN A 134 2.66 -23.22 -19.41
N VAL A 135 1.88 -23.10 -20.48
CA VAL A 135 2.17 -22.16 -21.58
C VAL A 135 0.94 -21.39 -22.03
N ALA A 136 1.11 -20.08 -22.25
CA ALA A 136 0.16 -19.24 -22.97
C ALA A 136 0.51 -19.25 -24.47
N LEU A 137 -0.44 -19.66 -25.32
CA LEU A 137 -0.26 -19.73 -26.77
C LEU A 137 -1.11 -18.69 -27.49
N PRO A 138 -0.59 -18.07 -28.56
CA PRO A 138 -1.42 -17.32 -29.50
C PRO A 138 -2.46 -18.24 -30.15
N PRO A 139 -3.62 -17.69 -30.57
CA PRO A 139 -4.56 -18.41 -31.43
C PRO A 139 -3.85 -19.03 -32.64
N ASP A 140 -4.24 -20.25 -32.99
CA ASP A 140 -3.72 -21.03 -34.12
C ASP A 140 -2.20 -21.29 -34.14
N TYR A 141 -1.49 -21.10 -33.01
CA TYR A 141 -0.06 -21.41 -32.93
C TYR A 141 0.23 -22.93 -32.98
N PRO A 142 1.11 -23.42 -33.88
CA PRO A 142 1.38 -24.85 -34.05
C PRO A 142 2.33 -25.39 -32.98
N TYR A 143 1.83 -25.50 -31.75
CA TYR A 143 2.62 -25.89 -30.58
C TYR A 143 2.95 -27.39 -30.54
N VAL A 144 4.18 -27.70 -30.13
CA VAL A 144 4.64 -29.04 -29.73
C VAL A 144 4.90 -29.02 -28.22
N PRO A 145 4.50 -30.03 -27.43
CA PRO A 145 4.77 -30.09 -25.99
C PRO A 145 6.25 -29.87 -25.64
N ILE A 146 6.54 -29.13 -24.56
CA ILE A 146 7.92 -28.90 -24.12
C ILE A 146 8.58 -30.20 -23.61
N SER A 147 7.76 -31.16 -23.19
CA SER A 147 8.17 -32.51 -22.77
C SER A 147 8.70 -33.38 -23.92
N GLU A 148 8.38 -33.06 -25.18
CA GLU A 148 8.93 -33.72 -26.37
C GLU A 148 10.24 -33.07 -26.89
N HIS A 149 10.67 -31.96 -26.26
CA HIS A 149 11.88 -31.24 -26.65
C HIS A 149 13.14 -32.10 -26.52
N LYS A 150 14.07 -31.91 -27.47
CA LYS A 150 15.38 -32.57 -27.49
C LYS A 150 16.44 -31.49 -27.58
N SER A 151 17.19 -31.29 -26.50
CA SER A 151 18.28 -30.31 -26.48
C SER A 151 19.30 -30.60 -27.59
N PRO A 152 19.85 -29.56 -28.25
CA PRO A 152 20.82 -29.73 -29.33
C PRO A 152 22.07 -30.50 -28.87
N GLU A 153 22.68 -31.27 -29.78
CA GLU A 153 23.95 -31.99 -29.53
C GLU A 153 25.06 -31.07 -28.99
N ASN A 154 25.05 -29.83 -29.46
CA ASN A 154 25.91 -28.75 -28.98
C ASN A 154 25.04 -27.65 -28.35
N PRO A 155 24.66 -27.76 -27.06
CA PRO A 155 23.92 -26.71 -26.36
C PRO A 155 24.75 -25.41 -26.34
N ALA A 156 24.09 -24.27 -26.16
CA ALA A 156 24.76 -22.96 -26.13
C ALA A 156 25.75 -22.81 -24.97
N ARG A 157 25.47 -23.47 -23.84
CA ARG A 157 26.31 -23.50 -22.64
C ARG A 157 26.23 -24.86 -21.97
N LYS A 158 27.29 -25.27 -21.27
CA LYS A 158 27.37 -26.51 -20.48
C LYS A 158 27.71 -26.15 -19.03
N TYR A 159 27.08 -26.84 -18.09
CA TYR A 159 27.25 -26.61 -16.65
C TYR A 159 27.95 -27.81 -15.99
N SER A 160 28.74 -27.55 -14.94
CA SER A 160 29.46 -28.58 -14.18
C SER A 160 28.58 -29.36 -13.19
N PHE A 161 27.37 -28.86 -12.94
CA PHE A 161 26.35 -29.46 -12.09
C PHE A 161 25.15 -29.93 -12.94
N LYS A 162 24.41 -30.91 -12.43
CA LYS A 162 23.11 -31.29 -13.02
C LYS A 162 22.11 -30.14 -12.81
N LEU A 163 21.48 -29.68 -13.89
CA LEU A 163 20.41 -28.70 -13.84
C LEU A 163 19.21 -29.22 -13.03
N ASP A 164 18.62 -28.35 -12.22
CA ASP A 164 17.35 -28.60 -11.56
C ASP A 164 16.22 -28.65 -12.63
N PRO A 165 15.12 -29.42 -12.48
CA PRO A 165 14.13 -29.61 -13.54
C PRO A 165 13.52 -28.32 -14.06
N PHE A 166 13.29 -27.34 -13.18
CA PHE A 166 12.79 -26.02 -13.57
C PHE A 166 13.78 -25.26 -14.47
N GLN A 167 15.10 -25.40 -14.24
CA GLN A 167 16.12 -24.80 -15.09
C GLN A 167 16.14 -25.47 -16.47
N ALA A 168 16.04 -26.80 -16.50
CA ALA A 168 16.02 -27.57 -17.74
C ALA A 168 14.82 -27.24 -18.63
N VAL A 169 13.60 -27.17 -18.07
CA VAL A 169 12.39 -26.76 -18.81
C VAL A 169 12.48 -25.30 -19.26
N SER A 170 12.99 -24.39 -18.42
CA SER A 170 13.18 -22.98 -18.81
C SER A 170 14.17 -22.81 -19.96
N ILE A 171 15.25 -23.61 -19.96
CA ILE A 171 16.25 -23.62 -21.03
C ILE A 171 15.66 -24.22 -22.32
N ALA A 172 14.82 -25.25 -22.24
CA ALA A 172 14.16 -25.83 -23.41
C ALA A 172 13.31 -24.82 -24.19
N SER A 173 12.57 -23.92 -23.51
CA SER A 173 11.82 -22.84 -24.17
C SER A 173 12.74 -21.86 -24.91
N ILE A 174 13.90 -21.54 -24.32
CA ILE A 174 14.91 -20.64 -24.92
C ILE A 174 15.57 -21.32 -26.13
N GLU A 175 15.89 -22.61 -26.04
CA GLU A 175 16.40 -23.43 -27.16
C GLU A 175 15.42 -23.48 -28.35
N ARG A 176 14.11 -23.42 -28.08
CA ARG A 176 13.04 -23.37 -29.09
C ARG A 176 12.73 -21.96 -29.63
N GLY A 177 13.23 -20.90 -28.98
CA GLY A 177 12.96 -19.51 -29.39
C GLY A 177 11.60 -18.97 -28.93
N GLU A 178 11.07 -19.49 -27.82
CA GLU A 178 9.82 -19.06 -27.18
C GLU A 178 10.13 -18.28 -25.90
N SER A 179 9.26 -17.33 -25.52
CA SER A 179 9.47 -16.52 -24.30
C SER A 179 9.13 -17.31 -23.03
N VAL A 180 9.80 -17.00 -21.91
CA VAL A 180 9.61 -17.75 -20.64
C VAL A 180 9.63 -16.84 -19.40
N LEU A 181 8.70 -17.10 -18.48
CA LEU A 181 8.65 -16.58 -17.12
C LEU A 181 9.10 -17.66 -16.14
N VAL A 182 10.21 -17.41 -15.44
CA VAL A 182 10.75 -18.27 -14.37
C VAL A 182 10.37 -17.68 -13.01
N SER A 183 9.38 -18.27 -12.36
CA SER A 183 8.87 -17.84 -11.06
C SER A 183 9.38 -18.75 -9.95
N ALA A 184 10.47 -18.35 -9.30
CA ALA A 184 11.16 -19.15 -8.30
C ALA A 184 11.85 -18.28 -7.23
N HIS A 185 12.13 -18.85 -6.07
CA HIS A 185 12.90 -18.17 -5.03
C HIS A 185 14.30 -17.74 -5.53
N THR A 186 14.85 -16.65 -5.00
CA THR A 186 16.17 -16.13 -5.38
C THR A 186 17.30 -17.16 -5.20
N SER A 187 17.24 -17.98 -4.14
CA SER A 187 18.20 -19.07 -3.90
C SER A 187 18.05 -20.30 -4.82
N ALA A 188 17.00 -20.37 -5.65
CA ALA A 188 16.82 -21.46 -6.60
C ALA A 188 17.86 -21.45 -7.75
N GLY A 189 18.52 -20.32 -8.01
CA GLY A 189 19.53 -20.22 -9.06
C GLY A 189 18.94 -19.86 -10.43
N LYS A 190 18.13 -18.79 -10.49
CA LYS A 190 17.50 -18.29 -11.71
C LYS A 190 18.50 -17.80 -12.77
N THR A 191 19.67 -17.30 -12.35
CA THR A 191 20.70 -16.70 -13.23
C THR A 191 21.16 -17.65 -14.33
N VAL A 192 21.22 -18.95 -14.05
CA VAL A 192 21.53 -20.05 -14.99
C VAL A 192 20.68 -20.02 -16.27
N VAL A 193 19.43 -19.52 -16.18
CA VAL A 193 18.53 -19.40 -17.33
C VAL A 193 18.89 -18.17 -18.18
N ALA A 194 19.24 -17.04 -17.56
CA ALA A 194 19.72 -15.84 -18.26
C ALA A 194 21.10 -16.04 -18.89
N GLU A 195 22.02 -16.70 -18.19
CA GLU A 195 23.32 -17.14 -18.69
C GLU A 195 23.19 -17.97 -19.99
N TYR A 196 22.15 -18.81 -20.07
CA TYR A 196 21.87 -19.59 -21.28
C TYR A 196 21.36 -18.73 -22.43
N ALA A 197 20.43 -17.81 -22.18
CA ALA A 197 19.93 -16.87 -23.21
C ALA A 197 21.04 -15.95 -23.74
N ILE A 198 21.96 -15.50 -22.89
CA ILE A 198 23.14 -14.73 -23.29
C ILE A 198 24.06 -15.59 -24.17
N ALA A 199 24.42 -16.80 -23.71
CA ALA A 199 25.26 -17.74 -24.47
C ALA A 199 24.66 -18.09 -25.85
N GLN A 200 23.34 -18.30 -25.93
CA GLN A 200 22.64 -18.63 -27.17
C GLN A 200 22.59 -17.43 -28.13
N SER A 201 22.41 -16.21 -27.61
CA SER A 201 22.44 -14.99 -28.43
C SER A 201 23.83 -14.75 -29.01
N LEU A 202 24.88 -14.86 -28.19
CA LEU A 202 26.28 -14.76 -28.62
C LEU A 202 26.62 -15.84 -29.69
N LYS A 203 26.25 -17.10 -29.46
CA LYS A 203 26.42 -18.21 -30.41
C LYS A 203 25.72 -17.96 -31.76
N ASN A 204 24.62 -17.22 -31.76
CA ASN A 204 23.85 -16.87 -32.95
C ASN A 204 24.29 -15.55 -33.62
N ASN A 205 25.30 -14.83 -33.08
CA ASN A 205 25.65 -13.46 -33.45
C ASN A 205 24.47 -12.47 -33.35
N GLN A 206 23.66 -12.59 -32.30
CA GLN A 206 22.50 -11.75 -32.00
C GLN A 206 22.74 -10.93 -30.73
N ARG A 207 22.24 -9.69 -30.66
CA ARG A 207 22.34 -8.92 -29.41
C ARG A 207 21.35 -9.41 -28.36
N VAL A 208 21.80 -9.31 -27.10
CA VAL A 208 21.01 -9.57 -25.90
C VAL A 208 21.10 -8.39 -24.95
N ILE A 209 19.97 -8.02 -24.34
CA ILE A 209 19.91 -7.03 -23.28
C ILE A 209 19.58 -7.72 -21.96
N TYR A 210 20.32 -7.41 -20.90
CA TYR A 210 19.99 -7.78 -19.53
C TYR A 210 19.55 -6.53 -18.77
N THR A 211 18.27 -6.47 -18.38
CA THR A 211 17.74 -5.38 -17.54
C THR A 211 17.68 -5.78 -16.08
N SER A 212 17.97 -4.84 -15.19
CA SER A 212 17.86 -5.03 -13.75
C SER A 212 17.24 -3.82 -13.04
N PRO A 213 16.57 -3.99 -11.88
CA PRO A 213 15.89 -2.91 -11.18
C PRO A 213 16.80 -1.83 -10.59
N ILE A 214 18.11 -2.04 -10.41
CA ILE A 214 18.96 -1.12 -9.63
C ILE A 214 20.36 -1.00 -10.24
N LYS A 215 20.88 0.23 -10.36
CA LYS A 215 22.23 0.55 -10.88
C LYS A 215 23.34 -0.35 -10.25
N ALA A 216 23.28 -0.61 -8.94
CA ALA A 216 24.22 -1.53 -8.25
C ALA A 216 24.16 -2.99 -8.73
N LEU A 217 22.96 -3.53 -9.00
CA LEU A 217 22.80 -4.87 -9.59
C LEU A 217 23.28 -4.91 -11.03
N SER A 218 23.05 -3.83 -11.80
CA SER A 218 23.62 -3.68 -13.14
C SER A 218 25.15 -3.72 -13.10
N ASN A 219 25.80 -3.05 -12.14
CA ASN A 219 27.25 -3.09 -11.99
C ASN A 219 27.75 -4.49 -11.57
N GLN A 220 27.11 -5.15 -10.60
CA GLN A 220 27.45 -6.53 -10.21
C GLN A 220 27.33 -7.48 -11.41
N LYS A 221 26.21 -7.43 -12.14
CA LYS A 221 25.94 -8.32 -13.29
C LYS A 221 26.84 -8.02 -14.48
N TYR A 222 27.17 -6.75 -14.73
CA TYR A 222 28.20 -6.38 -15.70
C TYR A 222 29.53 -7.04 -15.36
N ARG A 223 30.01 -6.97 -14.11
CA ARG A 223 31.28 -7.59 -13.70
C ARG A 223 31.26 -9.12 -13.80
N GLU A 224 30.19 -9.76 -13.33
CA GLU A 224 29.99 -11.22 -13.45
C GLU A 224 30.01 -11.66 -14.92
N PHE A 225 29.20 -11.04 -15.78
CA PHE A 225 29.12 -11.41 -17.20
C PHE A 225 30.36 -11.01 -18.01
N SER A 226 31.04 -9.92 -17.66
CA SER A 226 32.30 -9.52 -18.32
C SER A 226 33.42 -10.53 -18.07
N GLN A 227 33.51 -11.08 -16.86
CA GLN A 227 34.46 -12.14 -16.51
C GLN A 227 34.16 -13.47 -17.23
N GLU A 228 32.91 -13.69 -17.62
CA GLU A 228 32.44 -14.98 -18.15
C GLU A 228 32.27 -15.02 -19.67
N PHE A 229 31.82 -13.93 -20.29
CA PHE A 229 31.53 -13.82 -21.73
C PHE A 229 32.45 -12.85 -22.47
N GLY A 230 33.16 -11.95 -21.77
CA GLY A 230 34.06 -10.96 -22.36
C GLY A 230 33.36 -9.78 -23.05
N ASP A 231 32.61 -10.02 -24.13
CA ASP A 231 31.94 -8.96 -24.90
C ASP A 231 30.64 -8.49 -24.23
N VAL A 232 30.80 -7.72 -23.16
CA VAL A 232 29.73 -7.14 -22.37
C VAL A 232 29.90 -5.63 -22.26
N GLY A 233 28.78 -4.91 -22.30
CA GLY A 233 28.69 -3.47 -22.04
C GLY A 233 27.75 -3.16 -20.89
N LEU A 234 27.86 -1.95 -20.36
CA LEU A 234 27.03 -1.41 -19.28
C LEU A 234 26.42 -0.09 -19.71
N MET A 235 25.10 0.09 -19.55
CA MET A 235 24.42 1.36 -19.79
C MET A 235 23.50 1.70 -18.60
N THR A 236 23.92 2.67 -17.80
CA THR A 236 23.16 3.21 -16.66
C THR A 236 23.06 4.73 -16.79
N GLY A 237 22.19 5.37 -15.99
CA GLY A 237 22.14 6.84 -15.90
C GLY A 237 23.41 7.50 -15.34
N ASP A 238 24.28 6.75 -14.65
CA ASP A 238 25.55 7.27 -14.09
C ASP A 238 26.73 7.06 -15.06
N VAL A 239 26.77 5.90 -15.75
CA VAL A 239 27.93 5.40 -16.50
C VAL A 239 27.49 4.59 -17.72
N THR A 240 28.18 4.79 -18.85
CA THR A 240 28.09 3.96 -20.06
C THR A 240 29.47 3.43 -20.46
N ILE A 241 29.61 2.11 -20.62
CA ILE A 241 30.84 1.39 -20.99
C ILE A 241 30.49 0.40 -22.12
N ASN A 242 31.33 0.34 -23.17
CA ASN A 242 31.18 -0.54 -24.33
C ASN A 242 29.72 -0.68 -24.87
N PRO A 243 29.05 0.41 -25.27
CA PRO A 243 27.70 0.35 -25.86
C PRO A 243 27.66 -0.39 -27.22
N SER A 244 28.82 -0.65 -27.80
CA SER A 244 29.03 -1.50 -28.98
C SER A 244 28.85 -3.01 -28.71
N ALA A 245 28.87 -3.46 -27.46
CA ALA A 245 28.86 -4.88 -27.09
C ALA A 245 27.63 -5.66 -27.60
N THR A 246 27.81 -6.95 -27.80
CA THR A 246 26.74 -7.88 -28.15
C THR A 246 25.81 -8.16 -26.95
N CYS A 247 26.36 -8.22 -25.73
CA CYS A 247 25.59 -8.30 -24.50
C CYS A 247 25.58 -6.95 -23.76
N LEU A 248 24.41 -6.34 -23.56
CA LEU A 248 24.29 -5.04 -22.88
C LEU A 248 23.54 -5.19 -21.54
N VAL A 249 24.22 -4.93 -20.43
CA VAL A 249 23.61 -4.82 -19.10
C VAL A 249 23.13 -3.38 -18.89
N MET A 250 21.87 -3.18 -18.49
CA MET A 250 21.32 -1.83 -18.30
C MET A 250 20.22 -1.77 -17.23
N THR A 251 19.81 -0.55 -16.85
CA THR A 251 18.57 -0.37 -16.06
C THR A 251 17.35 -0.23 -16.97
N THR A 252 16.18 -0.60 -16.48
CA THR A 252 14.90 -0.54 -17.22
C THR A 252 14.60 0.86 -17.75
N GLU A 253 14.94 1.92 -17.00
CA GLU A 253 14.80 3.32 -17.44
C GLU A 253 15.62 3.66 -18.70
N ILE A 254 16.79 3.05 -18.87
CA ILE A 254 17.64 3.26 -20.05
C ILE A 254 17.04 2.54 -21.26
N LEU A 255 16.55 1.30 -21.09
CA LEU A 255 15.87 0.58 -22.17
C LEU A 255 14.62 1.33 -22.65
N ARG A 256 13.78 1.82 -21.73
CA ARG A 256 12.65 2.71 -22.04
C ARG A 256 13.09 3.93 -22.86
N SER A 257 14.16 4.60 -22.42
CA SER A 257 14.65 5.81 -23.06
C SER A 257 15.23 5.54 -24.46
N MET A 258 15.82 4.36 -24.68
CA MET A 258 16.26 3.90 -26.00
C MET A 258 15.08 3.60 -26.94
N LEU A 259 13.99 3.02 -26.42
CA LEU A 259 12.76 2.78 -27.16
C LEU A 259 12.08 4.10 -27.59
N TYR A 260 11.90 5.06 -26.67
CA TYR A 260 11.35 6.39 -26.99
C TYR A 260 12.22 7.28 -27.89
N ARG A 261 13.51 6.95 -28.04
CA ARG A 261 14.43 7.61 -28.98
C ARG A 261 14.61 6.81 -30.29
N GLY A 262 13.94 5.65 -30.45
CA GLY A 262 14.02 4.83 -31.65
C GLY A 262 15.41 4.25 -31.93
N SER A 263 16.17 3.92 -30.87
CA SER A 263 17.58 3.50 -30.99
C SER A 263 17.78 2.31 -31.92
N GLU A 264 18.71 2.44 -32.87
CA GLU A 264 18.97 1.40 -33.88
C GLU A 264 19.46 0.07 -33.28
N ILE A 265 20.04 0.08 -32.07
CA ILE A 265 20.41 -1.12 -31.31
C ILE A 265 19.21 -2.08 -31.17
N MET A 266 17.99 -1.56 -31.00
CA MET A 266 16.77 -2.37 -30.88
C MET A 266 16.42 -3.15 -32.17
N ARG A 267 17.06 -2.85 -33.30
CA ARG A 267 16.94 -3.66 -34.52
C ARG A 267 17.78 -4.94 -34.45
N GLU A 268 18.86 -4.95 -33.68
CA GLU A 268 19.81 -6.08 -33.58
C GLU A 268 19.52 -7.02 -32.39
N VAL A 269 18.72 -6.57 -31.43
CA VAL A 269 18.31 -7.36 -30.26
C VAL A 269 17.37 -8.49 -30.65
N ALA A 270 17.71 -9.71 -30.23
CA ALA A 270 16.84 -10.88 -30.30
C ALA A 270 16.22 -11.24 -28.94
N TRP A 271 16.98 -11.06 -27.85
CA TRP A 271 16.56 -11.42 -26.48
C TRP A 271 16.65 -10.25 -25.50
N VAL A 272 15.64 -10.11 -24.65
CA VAL A 272 15.67 -9.24 -23.46
C VAL A 272 15.42 -10.08 -22.22
N VAL A 273 16.39 -10.08 -21.30
CA VAL A 273 16.26 -10.63 -19.95
C VAL A 273 15.75 -9.52 -19.03
N PHE A 274 14.68 -9.82 -18.29
CA PHE A 274 14.09 -8.95 -17.27
C PHE A 274 14.32 -9.59 -15.89
N ASP A 275 15.34 -9.14 -15.18
CA ASP A 275 15.65 -9.67 -13.85
C ASP A 275 14.76 -9.05 -12.75
N GLU A 276 14.34 -9.89 -11.80
CA GLU A 276 13.40 -9.56 -10.72
C GLU A 276 12.12 -8.81 -11.18
N ILE A 277 11.48 -9.25 -12.28
CA ILE A 277 10.29 -8.62 -12.92
C ILE A 277 9.12 -8.24 -11.98
N HIS A 278 9.03 -8.89 -10.81
CA HIS A 278 8.05 -8.55 -9.77
C HIS A 278 8.19 -7.12 -9.20
N TYR A 279 9.29 -6.40 -9.51
CA TYR A 279 9.39 -4.95 -9.30
C TYR A 279 8.37 -4.11 -10.08
N MET A 280 7.65 -4.69 -11.04
CA MET A 280 6.49 -4.09 -11.71
C MET A 280 5.34 -3.70 -10.74
N ARG A 281 5.35 -4.21 -9.49
CA ARG A 281 4.42 -3.82 -8.41
C ARG A 281 4.74 -2.47 -7.76
N ASP A 282 5.93 -1.91 -8.00
CA ASP A 282 6.37 -0.67 -7.35
C ASP A 282 5.50 0.51 -7.79
N LYS A 283 4.94 1.25 -6.84
CA LYS A 283 3.97 2.33 -7.11
C LYS A 283 4.52 3.52 -7.89
N VAL A 284 5.85 3.63 -8.03
CA VAL A 284 6.51 4.74 -8.73
C VAL A 284 7.27 4.23 -9.96
N ARG A 285 7.97 3.10 -9.85
CA ARG A 285 8.81 2.55 -10.93
C ARG A 285 8.17 1.39 -11.68
N GLY A 286 7.09 0.80 -11.19
CA GLY A 286 6.42 -0.34 -11.83
C GLY A 286 5.90 -0.02 -13.23
N VAL A 287 5.40 1.21 -13.42
CA VAL A 287 4.99 1.74 -14.73
C VAL A 287 6.10 1.64 -15.79
N VAL A 288 7.37 1.85 -15.41
CA VAL A 288 8.52 1.80 -16.33
C VAL A 288 8.69 0.40 -16.92
N TRP A 289 8.35 -0.67 -16.18
CA TRP A 289 8.46 -2.04 -16.66
C TRP A 289 7.37 -2.36 -17.69
N GLU A 290 6.11 -2.04 -17.41
CA GLU A 290 5.01 -2.23 -18.35
C GLU A 290 5.22 -1.42 -19.62
N GLU A 291 5.56 -0.14 -19.48
CA GLU A 291 5.87 0.80 -20.55
C GLU A 291 7.02 0.28 -21.44
N THR A 292 8.08 -0.28 -20.85
CA THR A 292 9.20 -0.88 -21.58
C THR A 292 8.78 -2.14 -22.33
N ILE A 293 7.97 -3.01 -21.73
CA ILE A 293 7.49 -4.25 -22.35
C ILE A 293 6.59 -3.93 -23.54
N ILE A 294 5.58 -3.07 -23.37
CA ILE A 294 4.59 -2.73 -24.42
C ILE A 294 5.24 -2.04 -25.63
N LEU A 295 6.38 -1.37 -25.44
CA LEU A 295 7.17 -0.74 -26.51
C LEU A 295 8.18 -1.68 -27.18
N LEU A 296 8.42 -2.90 -26.68
CA LEU A 296 9.37 -3.83 -27.30
C LEU A 296 8.79 -4.45 -28.58
N PRO A 297 9.58 -4.60 -29.66
CA PRO A 297 9.11 -5.21 -30.91
C PRO A 297 8.77 -6.70 -30.76
N ASP A 298 7.64 -7.14 -31.32
CA ASP A 298 7.10 -8.51 -31.19
C ASP A 298 8.02 -9.64 -31.70
N LYS A 299 9.03 -9.29 -32.50
CA LYS A 299 10.10 -10.20 -32.93
C LYS A 299 11.09 -10.59 -31.82
N VAL A 300 11.12 -9.83 -30.72
CA VAL A 300 12.01 -10.05 -29.58
C VAL A 300 11.45 -11.20 -28.72
N ARG A 301 12.34 -11.91 -28.04
CA ARG A 301 12.01 -12.95 -27.06
C ARG A 301 12.46 -12.55 -25.66
N TYR A 302 11.73 -13.04 -24.67
CA TYR A 302 11.80 -12.54 -23.30
C TYR A 302 12.13 -13.65 -22.31
N VAL A 303 13.05 -13.35 -21.38
CA VAL A 303 13.32 -14.19 -20.21
C VAL A 303 13.00 -13.37 -18.97
N PHE A 304 11.83 -13.59 -18.38
CA PHE A 304 11.40 -12.90 -17.16
C PHE A 304 11.83 -13.72 -15.95
N LEU A 305 12.76 -13.22 -15.14
CA LEU A 305 13.14 -13.86 -13.87
C LEU A 305 12.36 -13.20 -12.74
N SER A 306 11.56 -13.97 -12.02
CA SER A 306 10.69 -13.45 -10.95
C SER A 306 10.93 -14.17 -9.63
N ALA A 307 10.48 -13.56 -8.53
CA ALA A 307 10.17 -14.33 -7.34
C ALA A 307 9.05 -15.34 -7.65
N THR A 308 8.73 -16.21 -6.70
CA THR A 308 7.45 -16.91 -6.67
C THR A 308 6.30 -15.87 -6.70
N ILE A 309 5.35 -16.00 -7.64
CA ILE A 309 4.16 -15.15 -7.75
C ILE A 309 2.93 -16.02 -8.07
N PRO A 310 1.77 -15.80 -7.44
CA PRO A 310 0.61 -16.71 -7.57
C PRO A 310 -0.11 -16.61 -8.93
N ASN A 311 -0.10 -15.44 -9.57
CA ASN A 311 -0.75 -15.19 -10.86
C ASN A 311 0.24 -15.15 -12.05
N ALA A 312 1.25 -16.02 -12.03
CA ALA A 312 2.25 -16.12 -13.11
C ALA A 312 1.62 -16.37 -14.48
N MET A 313 0.56 -17.18 -14.55
CA MET A 313 -0.18 -17.49 -15.78
C MET A 313 -0.83 -16.23 -16.40
N GLN A 314 -1.45 -15.38 -15.57
CA GLN A 314 -2.07 -14.12 -16.01
C GLN A 314 -1.05 -13.15 -16.64
N PHE A 315 0.20 -13.16 -16.16
CA PHE A 315 1.28 -12.39 -16.79
C PHE A 315 1.68 -12.97 -18.15
N ALA A 316 1.79 -14.29 -18.27
CA ALA A 316 2.11 -14.94 -19.54
C ALA A 316 1.01 -14.76 -20.60
N GLU A 317 -0.26 -14.80 -20.21
CA GLU A 317 -1.41 -14.44 -21.06
C GLU A 317 -1.30 -13.00 -21.56
N TRP A 318 -0.95 -12.04 -20.69
CA TRP A 318 -0.76 -10.64 -21.07
C TRP A 318 0.39 -10.44 -22.07
N ILE A 319 1.55 -11.07 -21.85
CA ILE A 319 2.67 -11.06 -22.80
C ILE A 319 2.25 -11.68 -24.14
N CYS A 320 1.56 -12.82 -24.09
CA CYS A 320 1.07 -13.52 -25.28
C CYS A 320 0.06 -12.69 -26.08
N LYS A 321 -0.85 -11.96 -25.40
CA LYS A 321 -1.84 -11.11 -26.04
C LYS A 321 -1.25 -9.78 -26.56
N THR A 322 -0.22 -9.26 -25.90
CA THR A 322 0.46 -8.01 -26.28
C THR A 322 1.38 -8.20 -27.50
N HIS A 323 2.14 -9.30 -27.54
CA HIS A 323 3.19 -9.54 -28.56
C HIS A 323 2.94 -10.74 -29.49
N VAL A 324 1.77 -11.37 -29.41
CA VAL A 324 1.32 -12.47 -30.30
C VAL A 324 2.36 -13.60 -30.44
N GLN A 325 2.95 -14.01 -29.30
CA GLN A 325 3.98 -15.05 -29.23
C GLN A 325 3.80 -15.97 -28.01
N PRO A 326 4.23 -17.24 -28.04
CA PRO A 326 4.17 -18.13 -26.88
C PRO A 326 4.93 -17.57 -25.67
N CYS A 327 4.33 -17.72 -24.50
CA CYS A 327 4.96 -17.39 -23.22
C CYS A 327 4.79 -18.55 -22.24
N HIS A 328 5.89 -19.24 -21.94
CA HIS A 328 5.94 -20.33 -20.97
C HIS A 328 5.99 -19.79 -19.54
N VAL A 329 5.41 -20.53 -18.61
CA VAL A 329 5.51 -20.31 -17.17
C VAL A 329 6.17 -21.53 -16.55
N VAL A 330 7.29 -21.31 -15.88
CA VAL A 330 7.95 -22.32 -15.05
C VAL A 330 7.94 -21.82 -13.62
N TYR A 331 7.11 -22.45 -12.78
CA TYR A 331 6.92 -22.08 -11.37
C TYR A 331 7.48 -23.18 -10.46
N THR A 332 8.19 -22.79 -9.40
CA THR A 332 8.47 -23.69 -8.26
C THR A 332 8.58 -22.92 -6.95
N ASP A 333 7.98 -23.47 -5.90
CA ASP A 333 8.11 -23.04 -4.51
C ASP A 333 9.38 -23.58 -3.84
N PHE A 334 10.16 -24.40 -4.54
CA PHE A 334 11.32 -25.07 -3.96
C PHE A 334 12.39 -24.10 -3.45
N ARG A 335 12.85 -24.37 -2.23
CA ARG A 335 14.00 -23.71 -1.61
C ARG A 335 15.13 -24.73 -1.40
N PRO A 336 16.30 -24.56 -2.03
CA PRO A 336 17.44 -25.47 -1.84
C PRO A 336 18.01 -25.55 -0.41
N THR A 337 17.57 -24.66 0.49
CA THR A 337 17.94 -24.55 1.90
C THR A 337 16.67 -24.26 2.74
N PRO A 338 16.06 -25.24 3.43
CA PRO A 338 14.82 -25.03 4.18
C PRO A 338 15.00 -24.00 5.31
N LEU A 339 13.92 -23.33 5.69
CA LEU A 339 13.93 -22.31 6.75
C LEU A 339 13.32 -22.85 8.05
N GLN A 340 13.86 -22.40 9.19
CA GLN A 340 13.22 -22.51 10.50
C GLN A 340 12.92 -21.10 11.03
N HIS A 341 11.68 -20.85 11.46
CA HIS A 341 11.24 -19.55 11.97
C HIS A 341 11.02 -19.59 13.48
N TYR A 342 11.65 -18.64 14.18
CA TYR A 342 11.67 -18.52 15.63
C TYR A 342 11.13 -17.17 16.08
N LEU A 343 10.39 -17.13 17.18
CA LEU A 343 10.05 -15.88 17.88
C LEU A 343 10.95 -15.66 19.09
N PHE A 344 11.42 -14.42 19.26
CA PHE A 344 12.07 -13.91 20.48
C PHE A 344 11.13 -12.89 21.15
N PRO A 345 10.51 -13.22 22.30
CA PRO A 345 9.73 -12.25 23.05
C PRO A 345 10.62 -11.20 23.73
N ALA A 346 10.26 -9.92 23.66
CA ALA A 346 11.02 -8.84 24.28
C ALA A 346 11.28 -9.08 25.78
N GLY A 347 12.50 -8.82 26.21
CA GLY A 347 13.01 -9.10 27.54
C GLY A 347 13.24 -10.59 27.87
N ALA A 348 12.78 -11.54 27.05
CA ALA A 348 12.91 -12.98 27.31
C ALA A 348 14.35 -13.49 27.19
N ASP A 349 14.56 -14.75 27.58
CA ASP A 349 15.89 -15.38 27.66
C ASP A 349 15.99 -16.66 26.81
N GLY A 350 15.04 -16.84 25.87
CA GLY A 350 14.95 -17.97 24.96
C GLY A 350 14.18 -17.62 23.68
N ILE A 351 14.16 -18.56 22.73
CA ILE A 351 13.47 -18.44 21.43
C ILE A 351 12.56 -19.65 21.20
N HIS A 352 11.45 -19.43 20.50
CA HIS A 352 10.41 -20.44 20.30
C HIS A 352 10.26 -20.77 18.81
N LEU A 353 10.49 -22.03 18.43
CA LEU A 353 10.28 -22.51 17.05
C LEU A 353 8.78 -22.47 16.72
N VAL A 354 8.39 -21.58 15.80
CA VAL A 354 6.98 -21.42 15.36
C VAL A 354 6.72 -22.00 13.97
N VAL A 355 7.73 -22.12 13.11
CA VAL A 355 7.65 -22.89 11.84
C VAL A 355 8.92 -23.71 11.63
N ASP A 356 8.76 -25.00 11.36
CA ASP A 356 9.84 -25.97 11.13
C ASP A 356 10.23 -26.12 9.64
N GLU A 357 11.25 -26.92 9.32
CA GLU A 357 11.74 -27.13 7.94
C GLU A 357 10.68 -27.66 6.96
N LYS A 358 9.56 -28.22 7.45
CA LYS A 358 8.44 -28.69 6.62
C LYS A 358 7.39 -27.60 6.38
N GLY A 359 7.58 -26.39 6.89
CA GLY A 359 6.60 -25.32 6.81
C GLY A 359 5.36 -25.58 7.67
N VAL A 360 5.46 -26.31 8.79
CA VAL A 360 4.31 -26.54 9.71
C VAL A 360 4.31 -25.51 10.84
N PHE A 361 3.18 -24.85 11.09
CA PHE A 361 3.03 -23.86 12.16
C PHE A 361 2.82 -24.55 13.52
N ARG A 362 3.53 -24.09 14.56
CA ARG A 362 3.55 -24.71 15.90
C ARG A 362 2.83 -23.80 16.92
N GLU A 363 1.50 -23.90 16.96
CA GLU A 363 0.65 -23.06 17.81
C GLU A 363 1.02 -23.12 19.29
N ASP A 364 1.33 -24.30 19.84
CA ASP A 364 1.77 -24.45 21.24
C ASP A 364 2.99 -23.57 21.56
N ASN A 365 3.91 -23.43 20.61
CA ASN A 365 5.13 -22.64 20.80
C ASN A 365 4.89 -21.15 20.57
N PHE A 366 3.97 -20.80 19.66
CA PHE A 366 3.48 -19.44 19.49
C PHE A 366 2.79 -18.93 20.78
N GLN A 367 1.90 -19.74 21.36
CA GLN A 367 1.22 -19.41 22.62
C GLN A 367 2.21 -19.22 23.76
N LYS A 368 3.19 -20.13 23.94
CA LYS A 368 4.27 -19.98 24.94
C LYS A 368 5.08 -18.69 24.75
N ALA A 369 5.38 -18.31 23.51
CA ALA A 369 6.06 -17.05 23.21
C ALA A 369 5.22 -15.81 23.62
N MET A 370 3.92 -15.83 23.36
CA MET A 370 2.99 -14.77 23.77
C MET A 370 2.84 -14.69 25.30
N THR A 371 2.75 -15.82 26.01
CA THR A 371 2.74 -15.83 27.48
C THR A 371 4.02 -15.23 28.05
N SER A 372 5.19 -15.64 27.54
CA SER A 372 6.49 -15.11 27.99
C SER A 372 6.68 -13.61 27.71
N LEU A 373 5.94 -13.03 26.77
CA LEU A 373 5.91 -11.58 26.55
C LEU A 373 5.10 -10.88 27.65
N LEU A 374 3.88 -11.34 27.88
CA LEU A 374 2.95 -10.78 28.88
C LEU A 374 3.53 -10.82 30.29
N ASP A 375 4.16 -11.95 30.67
CA ASP A 375 4.84 -12.11 31.97
C ASP A 375 5.94 -11.09 32.23
N LYS A 376 6.54 -10.51 31.18
CA LYS A 376 7.63 -9.52 31.27
C LYS A 376 7.19 -8.08 31.00
N MET A 377 6.03 -7.85 30.39
CA MET A 377 5.41 -6.51 30.30
C MET A 377 4.93 -6.01 31.67
N GLY A 378 4.43 -6.91 32.52
CA GLY A 378 3.89 -6.60 33.84
C GLY A 378 2.46 -6.05 33.83
N ASP A 379 1.83 -6.02 34.99
CA ASP A 379 0.49 -5.44 35.18
C ASP A 379 0.49 -3.94 34.83
N ASP A 380 -0.49 -3.53 34.01
CA ASP A 380 -0.78 -2.12 33.72
C ASP A 380 -0.99 -1.35 35.04
N PRO A 381 -0.33 -0.20 35.27
CA PRO A 381 -0.56 0.63 36.46
C PRO A 381 -2.02 1.14 36.60
N ALA A 382 -2.87 0.97 35.58
CA ALA A 382 -4.32 1.17 35.67
C ALA A 382 -5.10 0.01 36.32
N ASN A 383 -4.50 -1.18 36.52
CA ASN A 383 -5.19 -2.37 37.03
C ASN A 383 -5.47 -2.26 38.56
N PRO A 384 -6.73 -2.11 39.01
CA PRO A 384 -7.05 -1.95 40.43
C PRO A 384 -6.86 -3.22 41.27
N ASN A 385 -6.64 -4.38 40.63
CA ASN A 385 -6.47 -5.68 41.30
C ASN A 385 -5.01 -6.07 41.58
N GLY A 386 -4.04 -5.22 41.20
CA GLY A 386 -2.62 -5.42 41.50
C GLY A 386 -2.37 -5.72 42.99
N ARG A 387 -1.59 -6.76 43.29
CA ARG A 387 -1.48 -7.41 44.61
C ARG A 387 -1.05 -6.46 45.74
N ARG A 388 -2.03 -5.86 46.45
CA ARG A 388 -1.83 -5.10 47.70
C ARG A 388 -1.41 -6.01 48.88
N GLY A 389 -0.14 -6.41 48.91
CA GLY A 389 0.43 -7.22 49.99
C GLY A 389 1.11 -6.41 51.10
N GLY A 390 0.49 -6.33 52.27
CA GLY A 390 1.16 -6.09 53.56
C GLY A 390 1.50 -4.64 53.96
N PRO A 391 1.14 -4.17 55.17
CA PRO A 391 1.52 -2.85 55.67
C PRO A 391 2.95 -2.83 56.25
N GLY A 392 3.96 -2.73 55.37
CA GLY A 392 5.39 -2.67 55.76
C GLY A 392 6.11 -1.41 55.27
N LYS A 393 6.61 -0.56 56.19
CA LYS A 393 7.32 0.69 55.86
C LYS A 393 8.65 0.43 55.11
N LYS A 394 8.69 0.62 53.80
CA LYS A 394 9.92 0.97 53.04
C LYS A 394 9.65 2.14 52.10
N LYS A 395 10.62 3.04 51.95
CA LYS A 395 10.50 4.27 51.14
C LYS A 395 10.27 3.92 49.68
N TRP A 396 9.31 4.58 49.04
CA TRP A 396 9.12 4.52 47.59
C TRP A 396 10.25 5.31 46.90
N GLN A 397 11.39 4.66 46.69
CA GLN A 397 12.31 5.10 45.64
C GLN A 397 11.60 4.87 44.30
N THR A 398 11.42 5.94 43.55
CA THR A 398 10.91 5.90 42.18
C THR A 398 11.82 4.99 41.36
N ASN A 399 11.31 3.83 40.96
CA ASN A 399 12.09 2.86 40.19
C ASN A 399 12.20 3.28 38.72
N LYS A 400 12.84 4.43 38.45
CA LYS A 400 13.50 4.75 37.18
C LYS A 400 14.75 3.87 36.97
N GLY A 401 14.66 2.60 37.36
CA GLY A 401 15.64 1.57 37.05
C GLY A 401 15.37 1.09 35.63
N GLY A 402 16.09 1.64 34.66
CA GLY A 402 16.14 1.05 33.32
C GLY A 402 16.56 -0.42 33.40
N ASN A 403 16.04 -1.24 32.49
CA ASN A 403 16.21 -2.70 32.53
C ASN A 403 17.71 -3.05 32.60
N LYS A 404 18.17 -3.62 33.73
CA LYS A 404 19.60 -3.76 34.06
C LYS A 404 20.33 -4.91 33.34
N GLY A 405 19.70 -5.52 32.33
CA GLY A 405 20.31 -6.51 31.46
C GLY A 405 21.00 -5.87 30.23
N PRO A 406 21.81 -6.65 29.49
CA PRO A 406 22.17 -6.28 28.12
C PRO A 406 20.92 -6.24 27.24
N ASN A 407 20.89 -5.35 26.25
CA ASN A 407 19.75 -5.22 25.32
C ASN A 407 19.52 -6.55 24.55
N ASP A 408 18.28 -6.85 24.19
CA ASP A 408 17.93 -8.19 23.71
C ASP A 408 18.63 -8.59 22.41
N ILE A 409 18.85 -7.64 21.50
CA ILE A 409 19.66 -7.86 20.29
C ILE A 409 21.11 -8.30 20.61
N TYR A 410 21.69 -7.84 21.73
CA TYR A 410 23.00 -8.32 22.20
C TYR A 410 22.93 -9.76 22.71
N LYS A 411 21.82 -10.17 23.38
CA LYS A 411 21.60 -11.57 23.74
C LYS A 411 21.52 -12.45 22.49
N ILE A 412 20.75 -12.03 21.49
CA ILE A 412 20.51 -12.76 20.24
C ILE A 412 21.82 -12.91 19.44
N VAL A 413 22.53 -11.81 19.15
CA VAL A 413 23.80 -11.85 18.39
C VAL A 413 24.85 -12.70 19.12
N LYS A 414 24.97 -12.57 20.44
CA LYS A 414 25.91 -13.39 21.23
C LYS A 414 25.54 -14.88 21.20
N MET A 415 24.25 -15.23 21.23
CA MET A 415 23.76 -16.60 21.12
C MET A 415 24.03 -17.20 19.73
N ILE A 416 23.80 -16.43 18.66
CA ILE A 416 24.10 -16.80 17.26
C ILE A 416 25.58 -17.14 17.09
N MET A 417 26.48 -16.32 17.65
CA MET A 417 27.92 -16.56 17.57
C MET A 417 28.35 -17.80 18.35
N ILE A 418 27.87 -17.97 19.59
CA ILE A 418 28.19 -19.16 20.41
C ILE A 418 27.69 -20.47 19.77
N LYS A 419 26.66 -20.40 18.90
CA LYS A 419 26.11 -21.56 18.17
C LYS A 419 26.61 -21.68 16.72
N ASN A 420 27.62 -20.91 16.29
CA ASN A 420 28.18 -20.93 14.92
C ASN A 420 27.09 -20.72 13.83
N TYR A 421 26.18 -19.79 14.07
CA TYR A 421 25.08 -19.41 13.18
C TYR A 421 25.34 -18.13 12.37
N ASN A 422 26.60 -17.69 12.34
CA ASN A 422 27.13 -16.64 11.48
C ASN A 422 27.37 -17.11 10.02
N PRO A 423 27.42 -16.21 9.03
CA PRO A 423 27.11 -14.78 9.14
C PRO A 423 25.61 -14.54 9.37
N VAL A 424 25.28 -13.43 10.05
CA VAL A 424 23.90 -13.01 10.33
C VAL A 424 23.60 -11.63 9.74
N ILE A 425 22.45 -11.50 9.09
CA ILE A 425 21.85 -10.21 8.73
C ILE A 425 20.79 -9.85 9.78
N VAL A 426 20.85 -8.63 10.30
CA VAL A 426 19.85 -8.06 11.22
C VAL A 426 19.11 -6.96 10.48
N PHE A 427 17.84 -7.18 10.15
CA PHE A 427 16.99 -6.20 9.49
C PHE A 427 16.29 -5.28 10.49
N SER A 428 16.39 -3.97 10.24
CA SER A 428 15.64 -2.91 10.92
C SER A 428 15.07 -1.92 9.88
N PHE A 429 13.98 -1.23 10.19
CA PHE A 429 13.28 -0.36 9.23
C PHE A 429 13.73 1.10 9.27
N SER A 430 14.76 1.43 10.06
CA SER A 430 15.32 2.78 10.18
C SER A 430 16.85 2.78 10.08
N LYS A 431 17.39 3.76 9.32
CA LYS A 431 18.84 4.02 9.20
C LYS A 431 19.50 4.10 10.59
N ARG A 432 18.91 4.91 11.46
CA ARG A 432 19.36 5.20 12.82
C ARG A 432 19.27 4.00 13.77
N GLU A 433 18.35 3.06 13.54
CA GLU A 433 18.25 1.83 14.34
C GLU A 433 19.38 0.86 14.02
N CYS A 434 19.73 0.71 12.74
CA CYS A 434 20.88 -0.10 12.30
C CYS A 434 22.18 0.37 12.99
N GLU A 435 22.44 1.68 12.95
CA GLU A 435 23.60 2.32 13.60
C GLU A 435 23.58 2.12 15.13
N ASN A 436 22.44 2.38 15.78
CA ASN A 436 22.30 2.19 17.23
C ASN A 436 22.53 0.73 17.66
N HIS A 437 22.05 -0.26 16.90
CA HIS A 437 22.25 -1.67 17.22
C HIS A 437 23.69 -2.13 16.96
N ALA A 438 24.33 -1.66 15.89
CA ALA A 438 25.75 -1.91 15.64
C ALA A 438 26.65 -1.31 16.74
N LEU A 439 26.38 -0.08 17.18
CA LEU A 439 27.09 0.56 18.29
C LEU A 439 26.92 -0.21 19.62
N GLN A 440 25.78 -0.84 19.85
CA GLN A 440 25.58 -1.74 21.00
C GLN A 440 26.44 -3.02 20.92
N MET A 441 26.77 -3.49 19.71
CA MET A 441 27.66 -4.65 19.52
C MET A 441 29.15 -4.33 19.60
N SER A 442 29.56 -3.05 19.53
CA SER A 442 30.96 -2.59 19.48
C SER A 442 31.92 -3.13 20.57
N LYS A 443 31.38 -3.69 21.66
CA LYS A 443 32.12 -4.36 22.75
C LYS A 443 32.49 -5.82 22.44
N LEU A 444 31.98 -6.38 21.34
CA LEU A 444 32.32 -7.70 20.83
C LEU A 444 33.28 -7.54 19.64
N ALA A 445 34.11 -8.56 19.43
CA ALA A 445 34.91 -8.72 18.22
C ALA A 445 34.74 -10.17 17.75
N PHE A 446 34.48 -10.35 16.47
CA PHE A 446 34.19 -11.65 15.85
C PHE A 446 35.26 -12.10 14.85
N ASN A 447 36.24 -11.24 14.59
CA ASN A 447 37.38 -11.47 13.71
C ASN A 447 38.66 -11.68 14.56
N ASP A 448 39.57 -12.51 14.09
CA ASP A 448 40.94 -12.63 14.63
C ASP A 448 41.84 -11.47 14.15
N GLU A 449 43.16 -11.53 14.37
CA GLU A 449 44.08 -10.45 13.99
C GLU A 449 44.42 -10.46 12.48
N ASP A 450 44.42 -11.62 11.83
CA ASP A 450 44.72 -11.76 10.40
C ASP A 450 43.53 -11.22 9.57
N GLU A 451 42.30 -11.56 9.96
CA GLU A 451 41.08 -10.97 9.42
C GLU A 451 40.99 -9.46 9.70
N LYS A 452 41.47 -8.98 10.85
CA LYS A 452 41.55 -7.54 11.16
C LYS A 452 42.52 -6.79 10.26
N GLU A 453 43.62 -7.41 9.87
CA GLU A 453 44.60 -6.81 8.95
C GLU A 453 44.09 -6.86 7.50
N LEU A 454 43.44 -7.97 7.10
CA LEU A 454 42.85 -8.10 5.77
C LEU A 454 41.70 -7.09 5.55
N VAL A 455 40.80 -6.93 6.54
CA VAL A 455 39.77 -5.87 6.51
C VAL A 455 40.41 -4.48 6.41
N GLY A 456 41.49 -4.22 7.15
CA GLY A 456 42.24 -2.97 7.06
C GLY A 456 42.74 -2.70 5.65
N ARG A 457 43.50 -3.64 5.08
CA ARG A 457 44.08 -3.53 3.72
C ARG A 457 43.01 -3.38 2.63
N VAL A 458 41.91 -4.12 2.70
CA VAL A 458 40.80 -3.99 1.73
C VAL A 458 40.13 -2.62 1.83
N PHE A 459 39.88 -2.12 3.06
CA PHE A 459 39.29 -0.81 3.29
C PHE A 459 40.23 0.32 2.83
N GLU A 460 41.51 0.26 3.18
CA GLU A 460 42.53 1.24 2.78
C GLU A 460 42.69 1.29 1.25
N ASN A 461 42.75 0.14 0.58
CA ASN A 461 42.83 0.08 -0.89
C ASN A 461 41.60 0.70 -1.56
N ALA A 462 40.39 0.47 -1.04
CA ALA A 462 39.18 1.08 -1.58
C ALA A 462 39.13 2.60 -1.33
N ILE A 463 39.45 3.04 -0.11
CA ILE A 463 39.34 4.43 0.33
C ILE A 463 40.53 5.30 -0.16
N SER A 464 41.61 4.69 -0.65
CA SER A 464 42.73 5.39 -1.29
C SER A 464 42.34 6.24 -2.51
N SER A 465 41.20 5.95 -3.15
CA SER A 465 40.65 6.73 -4.27
C SER A 465 40.05 8.09 -3.86
N LEU A 466 39.82 8.32 -2.57
CA LEU A 466 39.25 9.57 -2.04
C LEU A 466 40.33 10.63 -1.77
N SER A 467 39.92 11.90 -1.65
CA SER A 467 40.80 12.96 -1.17
C SER A 467 41.15 12.78 0.31
N ASP A 468 42.24 13.39 0.77
CA ASP A 468 42.65 13.27 2.18
C ASP A 468 41.70 14.00 3.15
N GLU A 469 40.93 15.01 2.69
CA GLU A 469 39.85 15.60 3.51
C GLU A 469 38.62 14.67 3.56
N ASP A 470 38.29 13.98 2.46
CA ASP A 470 37.21 13.00 2.44
C ASP A 470 37.51 11.79 3.33
N LYS A 471 38.78 11.35 3.43
CA LYS A 471 39.20 10.26 4.34
C LYS A 471 38.95 10.58 5.82
N GLU A 472 38.99 11.85 6.20
CA GLU A 472 38.72 12.32 7.56
C GLU A 472 37.21 12.55 7.85
N LEU A 473 36.31 12.17 6.94
CA LEU A 473 34.87 12.18 7.19
C LEU A 473 34.52 11.24 8.34
N SER A 474 33.68 11.73 9.26
CA SER A 474 33.25 11.03 10.47
C SER A 474 32.62 9.67 10.19
N GLN A 475 31.93 9.49 9.06
CA GLN A 475 31.34 8.21 8.68
C GLN A 475 32.41 7.15 8.34
N ILE A 476 33.51 7.55 7.70
CA ILE A 476 34.64 6.67 7.33
C ILE A 476 35.44 6.29 8.58
N GLN A 477 35.81 7.29 9.38
CA GLN A 477 36.62 7.12 10.58
C GLN A 477 35.93 6.25 11.66
N HIS A 478 34.61 6.39 11.84
CA HIS A 478 33.87 5.60 12.84
C HIS A 478 33.50 4.18 12.38
N ILE A 479 33.41 3.91 11.07
CA ILE A 479 32.96 2.59 10.57
C ILE A 479 34.11 1.56 10.53
N LEU A 480 35.33 1.95 10.17
CA LEU A 480 36.48 1.03 10.10
C LEU A 480 36.72 0.26 11.42
N PRO A 481 36.65 0.87 12.62
CA PRO A 481 36.74 0.12 13.89
C PRO A 481 35.61 -0.89 14.12
N LEU A 482 34.44 -0.76 13.49
CA LEU A 482 33.37 -1.77 13.54
C LEU A 482 33.63 -2.89 12.52
N LEU A 483 34.06 -2.54 11.29
CA LEU A 483 34.39 -3.51 10.25
C LEU A 483 35.52 -4.45 10.70
N ARG A 484 36.59 -3.92 11.33
CA ARG A 484 37.67 -4.74 11.92
C ARG A 484 37.20 -5.63 13.08
N ARG A 485 36.01 -5.40 13.66
CA ARG A 485 35.38 -6.29 14.65
C ARG A 485 34.45 -7.34 14.01
N GLY A 486 34.29 -7.36 12.70
CA GLY A 486 33.33 -8.21 11.98
C GLY A 486 31.90 -7.67 12.01
N ILE A 487 31.70 -6.37 12.27
CA ILE A 487 30.41 -5.71 12.42
C ILE A 487 30.21 -4.71 11.28
N GLY A 488 29.32 -5.03 10.34
CA GLY A 488 28.91 -4.17 9.24
C GLY A 488 27.61 -3.42 9.50
N ILE A 489 27.42 -2.32 8.76
CA ILE A 489 26.20 -1.52 8.73
C ILE A 489 25.84 -1.30 7.25
N HIS A 490 24.56 -1.38 6.86
CA HIS A 490 24.11 -1.16 5.48
C HIS A 490 22.78 -0.41 5.42
N HIS A 491 22.79 0.82 4.91
CA HIS A 491 21.58 1.57 4.60
C HIS A 491 21.82 2.62 3.52
N SER A 492 20.72 3.17 3.00
CA SER A 492 20.72 4.20 1.96
C SER A 492 21.41 5.52 2.32
N GLY A 493 21.73 5.73 3.60
CA GLY A 493 22.46 6.92 4.11
C GLY A 493 23.97 6.77 4.19
N LEU A 494 24.54 5.58 4.01
CA LEU A 494 25.99 5.41 3.93
C LEU A 494 26.51 5.88 2.57
N LEU A 495 27.71 6.46 2.55
CA LEU A 495 28.44 6.82 1.33
C LEU A 495 28.48 5.62 0.36
N PRO A 496 28.29 5.80 -0.96
CA PRO A 496 28.22 4.69 -1.90
C PRO A 496 29.43 3.75 -1.81
N ILE A 497 30.64 4.31 -1.76
CA ILE A 497 31.90 3.58 -1.62
C ILE A 497 31.96 2.74 -0.32
N LEU A 498 31.47 3.27 0.81
CA LEU A 498 31.41 2.53 2.07
C LEU A 498 30.44 1.35 1.99
N LYS A 499 29.28 1.52 1.33
CA LYS A 499 28.38 0.39 1.10
C LYS A 499 29.05 -0.70 0.28
N GLU A 500 29.69 -0.34 -0.84
CA GLU A 500 30.31 -1.29 -1.76
C GLU A 500 31.45 -2.06 -1.07
N VAL A 501 32.29 -1.39 -0.27
CA VAL A 501 33.28 -2.07 0.59
C VAL A 501 32.62 -3.04 1.57
N ILE A 502 31.49 -2.67 2.19
CA ILE A 502 30.78 -3.52 3.15
C ILE A 502 30.11 -4.72 2.46
N GLU A 503 29.60 -4.55 1.24
CA GLU A 503 29.06 -5.61 0.41
C GLU A 503 30.16 -6.62 0.02
N ILE A 504 31.35 -6.14 -0.38
CA ILE A 504 32.54 -6.97 -0.65
C ILE A 504 33.01 -7.70 0.61
N LEU A 505 33.21 -6.99 1.73
CA LEU A 505 33.66 -7.60 3.00
C LEU A 505 32.65 -8.61 3.58
N PHE A 506 31.36 -8.50 3.22
CA PHE A 506 30.35 -9.50 3.56
C PHE A 506 30.41 -10.74 2.65
N GLN A 507 30.66 -10.55 1.35
CA GLN A 507 30.87 -11.66 0.39
C GLN A 507 32.13 -12.48 0.73
N GLU A 508 33.23 -11.82 1.08
CA GLU A 508 34.48 -12.46 1.57
C GLU A 508 34.34 -13.07 2.98
N GLY A 509 33.16 -12.99 3.62
CA GLY A 509 32.91 -13.57 4.94
C GLY A 509 33.63 -12.88 6.11
N LEU A 510 34.26 -11.73 5.87
CA LEU A 510 34.97 -10.93 6.88
C LEU A 510 34.02 -10.15 7.79
N ILE A 511 32.76 -9.94 7.39
CA ILE A 511 31.70 -9.41 8.24
C ILE A 511 30.83 -10.57 8.76
N LYS A 512 30.79 -10.74 10.08
CA LYS A 512 30.06 -11.82 10.76
C LYS A 512 28.65 -11.38 11.19
N VAL A 513 28.44 -10.08 11.44
CA VAL A 513 27.15 -9.45 11.73
C VAL A 513 26.95 -8.25 10.82
N LEU A 514 25.85 -8.20 10.07
CA LEU A 514 25.48 -7.06 9.23
C LEU A 514 24.14 -6.46 9.69
N PHE A 515 24.15 -5.22 10.16
CA PHE A 515 22.93 -4.47 10.49
C PHE A 515 22.44 -3.72 9.24
N ALA A 516 21.31 -4.12 8.68
CA ALA A 516 20.86 -3.68 7.36
C ALA A 516 19.43 -3.13 7.37
N THR A 517 19.16 -2.13 6.52
CA THR A 517 17.79 -1.82 6.11
C THR A 517 17.30 -2.81 5.06
N GLU A 518 15.97 -2.94 4.94
CA GLU A 518 15.25 -3.74 3.94
C GLU A 518 15.83 -3.68 2.52
N THR A 519 16.39 -2.53 2.12
CA THR A 519 17.12 -2.31 0.87
C THR A 519 18.27 -3.27 0.58
N PHE A 520 18.77 -4.01 1.57
CA PHE A 520 19.79 -5.07 1.38
C PHE A 520 19.17 -6.43 1.00
N SER A 521 17.92 -6.68 1.37
CA SER A 521 17.17 -7.86 0.87
C SER A 521 16.82 -7.75 -0.62
N ILE A 522 16.95 -6.54 -1.17
CA ILE A 522 16.60 -6.14 -2.52
C ILE A 522 17.85 -6.18 -3.41
N GLY A 523 17.76 -6.88 -4.56
CA GLY A 523 18.61 -6.61 -5.71
C GLY A 523 20.12 -6.95 -5.62
N LEU A 524 20.63 -7.66 -4.61
CA LEU A 524 22.01 -8.15 -4.61
C LEU A 524 22.05 -9.62 -4.15
N ASN A 525 23.05 -10.42 -4.58
CA ASN A 525 23.13 -11.84 -4.21
C ASN A 525 24.02 -12.09 -2.97
N MET A 526 23.58 -11.62 -1.80
CA MET A 526 24.27 -11.83 -0.52
C MET A 526 23.41 -12.63 0.49
N PRO A 527 23.48 -13.97 0.46
CA PRO A 527 22.83 -14.83 1.45
C PRO A 527 23.65 -14.98 2.74
N ALA A 528 22.96 -15.18 3.86
CA ALA A 528 23.51 -15.37 5.20
C ALA A 528 23.06 -16.72 5.78
N LYS A 529 23.65 -17.15 6.90
CA LYS A 529 23.20 -18.35 7.62
C LYS A 529 21.94 -18.06 8.46
N THR A 530 21.91 -16.86 9.06
CA THR A 530 20.79 -16.40 9.90
C THR A 530 20.27 -15.04 9.45
N VAL A 531 18.96 -14.84 9.56
CA VAL A 531 18.29 -13.53 9.45
C VAL A 531 17.56 -13.22 10.76
N VAL A 532 17.71 -12.00 11.26
CA VAL A 532 17.01 -11.49 12.44
C VAL A 532 16.18 -10.28 12.05
N PHE A 533 14.91 -10.22 12.46
CA PHE A 533 14.07 -9.03 12.35
C PHE A 533 13.99 -8.35 13.71
N THR A 534 14.33 -7.05 13.80
CA THR A 534 14.24 -6.30 15.08
C THR A 534 12.82 -5.84 15.43
N SER A 535 11.91 -5.83 14.46
CA SER A 535 10.47 -5.68 14.65
C SER A 535 9.73 -6.35 13.48
N LEU A 536 8.42 -6.59 13.65
CA LEU A 536 7.50 -7.00 12.58
C LEU A 536 6.55 -5.87 12.14
N ARG A 537 6.70 -4.66 12.70
CA ARG A 537 6.04 -3.44 12.21
C ARG A 537 6.98 -2.55 11.41
N LYS A 538 6.42 -1.87 10.41
CA LYS A 538 7.11 -0.96 9.49
C LYS A 538 6.26 0.31 9.31
N PHE A 539 6.92 1.47 9.28
CA PHE A 539 6.29 2.73 8.84
C PHE A 539 6.39 2.84 7.32
N ASP A 540 5.26 2.97 6.63
CA ASP A 540 5.23 3.09 5.16
C ASP A 540 5.23 4.55 4.65
N GLY A 541 5.36 5.51 5.56
CA GLY A 541 5.26 6.94 5.28
C GLY A 541 3.92 7.56 5.71
N ILE A 542 2.89 6.73 5.92
CA ILE A 542 1.54 7.13 6.33
C ILE A 542 1.18 6.50 7.68
N ALA A 543 1.33 5.17 7.80
CA ALA A 543 0.90 4.39 8.95
C ALA A 543 1.97 3.42 9.45
N GLN A 544 1.83 2.98 10.70
CA GLN A 544 2.57 1.85 11.27
C GLN A 544 1.78 0.55 11.00
N ARG A 545 2.26 -0.26 10.06
CA ARG A 545 1.60 -1.51 9.65
C ARG A 545 2.48 -2.74 9.88
N TRP A 546 1.88 -3.91 9.80
CA TRP A 546 2.61 -5.18 9.70
C TRP A 546 3.39 -5.27 8.38
N VAL A 547 4.52 -5.97 8.41
CA VAL A 547 5.27 -6.40 7.23
C VAL A 547 4.42 -7.40 6.42
N SER A 548 4.36 -7.25 5.08
CA SER A 548 3.58 -8.16 4.21
C SER A 548 4.24 -9.54 4.08
N PRO A 549 3.50 -10.58 3.66
CA PRO A 549 4.08 -11.91 3.42
C PRO A 549 5.20 -11.86 2.36
N SER A 550 5.07 -11.01 1.32
CA SER A 550 6.11 -10.83 0.30
C SER A 550 7.36 -10.14 0.86
N GLU A 551 7.18 -9.05 1.63
CA GLU A 551 8.29 -8.34 2.28
C GLU A 551 9.04 -9.29 3.24
N PHE A 552 8.29 -10.07 4.03
CA PHE A 552 8.86 -11.05 4.95
C PHE A 552 9.63 -12.15 4.21
N ILE A 553 9.06 -12.76 3.18
CA ILE A 553 9.68 -13.84 2.40
C ILE A 553 10.90 -13.36 1.60
N GLN A 554 10.93 -12.09 1.17
CA GLN A 554 12.12 -11.48 0.53
C GLN A 554 13.28 -11.32 1.53
N MET A 555 13.00 -10.80 2.73
CA MET A 555 13.99 -10.62 3.80
C MET A 555 14.43 -11.94 4.43
N SER A 556 13.50 -12.79 4.89
CA SER A 556 13.79 -14.11 5.47
C SER A 556 14.43 -15.05 4.44
N GLY A 557 14.10 -14.85 3.16
CA GLY A 557 14.66 -15.60 2.05
C GLY A 557 16.16 -15.44 1.84
N ARG A 558 16.81 -14.52 2.57
CA ARG A 558 18.27 -14.37 2.65
C ARG A 558 18.95 -15.33 3.62
N ALA A 559 18.21 -16.09 4.43
CA ALA A 559 18.77 -17.13 5.29
C ALA A 559 18.99 -18.46 4.53
N GLY A 560 20.09 -19.16 4.84
CA GLY A 560 20.46 -20.47 4.31
C GLY A 560 21.20 -20.40 2.97
N ARG A 561 22.53 -20.48 3.00
CA ARG A 561 23.40 -20.42 1.80
C ARG A 561 23.47 -21.78 1.10
N ARG A 562 23.06 -21.85 -0.18
CA ARG A 562 23.05 -23.08 -1.00
C ARG A 562 24.44 -23.72 -1.02
N GLY A 563 24.55 -24.94 -0.49
CA GLY A 563 25.79 -25.72 -0.43
C GLY A 563 26.69 -25.46 0.78
N LEU A 564 26.36 -24.51 1.66
CA LEU A 564 27.14 -24.19 2.88
C LEU A 564 26.36 -24.38 4.18
N ASP A 565 25.03 -24.24 4.16
CA ASP A 565 24.16 -24.40 5.33
C ASP A 565 23.08 -25.46 5.07
N ASP A 566 22.83 -26.37 6.02
CA ASP A 566 21.72 -27.34 5.92
C ASP A 566 20.34 -26.65 5.86
N ARG A 567 20.21 -25.54 6.60
CA ARG A 567 18.97 -24.84 6.89
C ARG A 567 19.25 -23.37 7.22
N GLY A 568 18.37 -22.47 6.79
CA GLY A 568 18.40 -21.06 7.16
C GLY A 568 17.64 -20.81 8.46
N ILE A 569 18.20 -19.99 9.34
CA ILE A 569 17.57 -19.63 10.63
C ILE A 569 16.96 -18.25 10.52
N VAL A 570 15.69 -18.10 10.92
CA VAL A 570 14.97 -16.82 10.93
C VAL A 570 14.49 -16.53 12.35
N ILE A 571 14.86 -15.38 12.91
CA ILE A 571 14.48 -14.98 14.28
C ILE A 571 13.73 -13.65 14.24
N CYS A 572 12.48 -13.62 14.67
CA CYS A 572 11.68 -12.40 14.75
C CYS A 572 11.58 -11.93 16.20
N MET A 573 12.06 -10.71 16.47
CA MET A 573 11.80 -10.05 17.76
C MET A 573 10.36 -9.56 17.78
N ILE A 574 9.67 -9.78 18.91
CA ILE A 574 8.30 -9.29 19.15
C ILE A 574 8.25 -8.48 20.45
N ASP A 575 7.71 -7.27 20.37
CA ASP A 575 7.59 -6.32 21.47
C ASP A 575 6.14 -6.01 21.86
N GLU A 576 5.17 -6.60 21.16
CA GLU A 576 3.73 -6.53 21.44
C GLU A 576 3.01 -7.86 21.14
N LYS A 577 1.78 -8.00 21.64
CA LYS A 577 0.93 -9.18 21.42
C LYS A 577 0.48 -9.23 19.95
N ILE A 578 0.82 -10.31 19.25
CA ILE A 578 0.36 -10.58 17.88
C ILE A 578 -0.74 -11.64 17.91
N GLU A 579 -1.77 -11.51 17.08
CA GLU A 579 -2.78 -12.56 16.92
C GLU A 579 -2.21 -13.78 16.17
N PRO A 580 -2.66 -15.02 16.49
CA PRO A 580 -2.19 -16.23 15.81
C PRO A 580 -2.40 -16.19 14.29
N ASN A 581 -3.50 -15.59 13.82
CA ASN A 581 -3.79 -15.43 12.40
C ASN A 581 -2.78 -14.47 11.76
N THR A 582 -2.67 -13.23 12.24
CA THR A 582 -1.71 -12.25 11.72
C THR A 582 -0.27 -12.78 11.72
N ALA A 583 0.15 -13.50 12.76
CA ALA A 583 1.49 -14.11 12.80
C ALA A 583 1.66 -15.27 11.82
N ARG A 584 0.62 -16.08 11.60
CA ARG A 584 0.58 -17.11 10.56
C ARG A 584 0.63 -16.48 9.17
N ASP A 585 -0.07 -15.38 8.95
CA ASP A 585 -0.14 -14.68 7.66
C ASP A 585 1.20 -14.02 7.32
N ILE A 586 1.88 -13.37 8.28
CA ILE A 586 3.23 -12.80 8.06
C ILE A 586 4.24 -13.90 7.65
N VAL A 587 4.19 -15.07 8.30
CA VAL A 587 5.22 -16.12 8.13
C VAL A 587 4.88 -17.14 7.03
N LYS A 588 3.60 -17.34 6.71
CA LYS A 588 3.10 -18.41 5.82
C LYS A 588 1.97 -17.96 4.88
N GLY A 589 1.56 -16.69 4.92
CA GLY A 589 0.50 -16.17 4.06
C GLY A 589 0.88 -16.26 2.59
N GLU A 590 -0.15 -16.26 1.74
CA GLU A 590 0.07 -16.20 0.30
C GLU A 590 0.85 -14.93 -0.06
N GLN A 591 1.81 -15.08 -0.98
CA GLN A 591 2.56 -13.95 -1.50
C GLN A 591 1.61 -13.06 -2.31
N ASP A 592 1.81 -11.75 -2.21
CA ASP A 592 0.95 -10.77 -2.87
C ASP A 592 0.87 -11.07 -4.38
N LYS A 593 -0.28 -10.78 -5.01
CA LYS A 593 -0.43 -10.95 -6.48
C LYS A 593 0.45 -9.94 -7.22
N LEU A 594 0.94 -10.32 -8.40
CA LEU A 594 1.56 -9.39 -9.34
C LEU A 594 0.43 -8.54 -9.90
N ASN A 595 0.19 -7.39 -9.29
CA ASN A 595 -0.77 -6.40 -9.74
C ASN A 595 -0.01 -5.27 -10.43
N SER A 596 -0.57 -4.75 -11.51
CA SER A 596 -0.06 -3.57 -12.21
C SER A 596 0.00 -2.35 -11.28
N ALA A 597 1.03 -1.53 -11.49
CA ALA A 597 1.18 -0.21 -10.88
C ALA A 597 1.09 0.92 -11.92
N PHE A 598 0.46 0.67 -13.08
CA PHE A 598 0.41 1.60 -14.20
C PHE A 598 -0.35 2.89 -13.87
N TYR A 599 0.29 4.03 -14.09
CA TYR A 599 -0.31 5.37 -14.01
C TYR A 599 0.19 6.25 -15.17
N LEU A 600 -0.51 7.34 -15.46
CA LEU A 600 -0.16 8.25 -16.55
C LEU A 600 0.81 9.34 -16.09
N GLY A 601 2.06 9.34 -16.60
CA GLY A 601 2.98 10.48 -16.51
C GLY A 601 2.79 11.47 -17.67
N TYR A 602 3.18 12.74 -17.52
CA TYR A 602 3.11 13.67 -18.65
C TYR A 602 4.23 13.39 -19.67
N ASN A 603 5.44 13.05 -19.23
CA ASN A 603 6.55 12.63 -20.08
C ASN A 603 6.18 11.40 -20.94
N MET A 604 5.50 10.40 -20.35
CA MET A 604 4.94 9.26 -21.07
C MET A 604 3.95 9.72 -22.15
N ILE A 605 2.94 10.52 -21.78
CA ILE A 605 1.93 11.03 -22.73
C ILE A 605 2.61 11.80 -23.88
N LEU A 606 3.55 12.69 -23.58
CA LEU A 606 4.24 13.50 -24.58
C LEU A 606 5.16 12.67 -25.49
N ASN A 607 5.87 11.67 -24.96
CA ASN A 607 6.69 10.76 -25.76
C ASN A 607 5.83 9.82 -26.64
N LEU A 608 4.71 9.30 -26.13
CA LEU A 608 3.75 8.52 -26.92
C LEU A 608 3.00 9.36 -27.97
N MET A 609 2.96 10.69 -27.82
CA MET A 609 2.46 11.63 -28.83
C MET A 609 3.59 12.20 -29.73
N ARG A 610 4.84 11.78 -29.51
CA ARG A 610 6.02 12.13 -30.31
C ARG A 610 6.40 11.03 -31.30
N VAL A 611 6.15 9.76 -30.97
CA VAL A 611 6.50 8.60 -31.79
C VAL A 611 5.34 8.27 -32.75
N GLU A 612 5.60 8.34 -34.06
CA GLU A 612 4.60 7.94 -35.07
C GLU A 612 4.28 6.44 -34.99
N GLY A 613 3.00 6.09 -35.17
CA GLY A 613 2.50 4.71 -35.11
C GLY A 613 2.06 4.23 -33.72
N ILE A 614 2.32 5.00 -32.66
CA ILE A 614 1.91 4.71 -31.28
C ILE A 614 1.02 5.87 -30.76
N SER A 615 0.22 5.64 -29.73
CA SER A 615 -0.47 6.72 -29.00
C SER A 615 -0.63 6.39 -27.50
N PRO A 616 -0.96 7.39 -26.65
CA PRO A 616 -1.32 7.13 -25.25
C PRO A 616 -2.48 6.14 -25.08
N GLU A 617 -3.45 6.16 -26.00
CA GLU A 617 -4.57 5.23 -26.02
C GLU A 617 -4.12 3.80 -26.37
N TYR A 618 -3.18 3.61 -27.32
CA TYR A 618 -2.58 2.30 -27.64
C TYR A 618 -1.89 1.66 -26.42
N MET A 619 -1.19 2.49 -25.62
CA MET A 619 -0.54 2.07 -24.37
C MET A 619 -1.58 1.66 -23.32
N LEU A 620 -2.66 2.42 -23.15
CA LEU A 620 -3.75 2.09 -22.21
C LEU A 620 -4.55 0.85 -22.62
N GLU A 621 -4.73 0.61 -23.93
CA GLU A 621 -5.36 -0.62 -24.43
C GLU A 621 -4.51 -1.89 -24.16
N ARG A 622 -3.20 -1.74 -23.89
CA ARG A 622 -2.23 -2.84 -23.67
C ARG A 622 -1.62 -2.90 -22.27
N CYS A 623 -1.89 -1.96 -21.37
CA CYS A 623 -1.31 -1.99 -20.03
C CYS A 623 -1.81 -3.19 -19.22
N PHE A 624 -0.98 -3.71 -18.32
CA PHE A 624 -1.34 -4.88 -17.53
C PHE A 624 -2.51 -4.57 -16.59
N PHE A 625 -2.65 -3.31 -16.14
CA PHE A 625 -3.82 -2.83 -15.41
C PHE A 625 -5.14 -3.09 -16.15
N GLN A 626 -5.22 -2.69 -17.42
CA GLN A 626 -6.42 -2.88 -18.22
C GLN A 626 -6.67 -4.36 -18.52
N PHE A 627 -5.63 -5.15 -18.78
CA PHE A 627 -5.73 -6.60 -18.94
C PHE A 627 -6.31 -7.27 -17.67
N GLN A 628 -5.75 -6.96 -16.49
CA GLN A 628 -6.22 -7.49 -15.21
C GLN A 628 -7.67 -7.09 -14.90
N ASN A 629 -8.05 -5.83 -15.14
CA ASN A 629 -9.42 -5.36 -14.93
C ASN A 629 -10.42 -6.06 -15.86
N THR A 630 -10.08 -6.27 -17.13
CA THR A 630 -10.93 -6.99 -18.09
C THR A 630 -11.10 -8.46 -17.71
N ALA A 631 -10.02 -9.14 -17.29
CA ALA A 631 -10.09 -10.53 -16.80
C ALA A 631 -10.94 -10.66 -15.52
N ASN A 632 -10.73 -9.75 -14.55
CA ASN A 632 -11.52 -9.72 -13.31
C ASN A 632 -13.01 -9.45 -13.58
N ALA A 633 -13.34 -8.56 -14.53
CA ALA A 633 -14.73 -8.25 -14.89
C ALA A 633 -15.48 -9.46 -15.44
N SER A 634 -14.85 -10.30 -16.26
CA SER A 634 -15.47 -11.54 -16.78
C SER A 634 -15.83 -12.53 -15.65
N GLY A 635 -14.95 -12.68 -14.64
CA GLY A 635 -15.25 -13.48 -13.45
C GLY A 635 -16.45 -12.95 -12.65
N LEU A 636 -16.49 -11.63 -12.42
CA LEU A 636 -17.60 -10.97 -11.73
C LEU A 636 -18.92 -11.04 -12.53
N GLU A 637 -18.86 -11.01 -13.86
CA GLU A 637 -20.05 -11.19 -14.73
C GLU A 637 -20.63 -12.61 -14.61
N LYS A 638 -19.80 -13.63 -14.42
CA LYS A 638 -20.25 -15.00 -14.14
C LYS A 638 -20.87 -15.12 -12.73
N GLU A 639 -20.21 -14.59 -11.71
CA GLU A 639 -20.75 -14.52 -10.34
C GLU A 639 -22.11 -13.79 -10.31
N LEU A 640 -22.23 -12.69 -11.06
CA LEU A 640 -23.47 -11.94 -11.21
C LEU A 640 -24.59 -12.78 -11.85
N GLN A 641 -24.29 -13.62 -12.85
CA GLN A 641 -25.28 -14.51 -13.46
C GLN A 641 -25.74 -15.60 -12.48
N GLU A 642 -24.82 -16.18 -11.71
CA GLU A 642 -25.12 -17.21 -10.71
C GLU A 642 -26.00 -16.65 -9.57
N ILE A 643 -25.66 -15.46 -9.05
CA ILE A 643 -26.41 -14.80 -7.96
C ILE A 643 -27.77 -14.25 -8.44
N ASP A 644 -27.88 -13.72 -9.66
CA ASP A 644 -29.18 -13.27 -10.18
C ASP A 644 -30.08 -14.48 -10.52
N ALA A 645 -29.52 -15.62 -10.95
CA ALA A 645 -30.28 -16.87 -11.09
C ALA A 645 -30.81 -17.38 -9.74
N GLU A 646 -29.99 -17.38 -8.68
CA GLU A 646 -30.42 -17.71 -7.32
C GLU A 646 -31.56 -16.77 -6.85
N ARG A 647 -31.40 -15.46 -7.06
CA ARG A 647 -32.42 -14.45 -6.72
C ARG A 647 -33.75 -14.67 -7.46
N HIS A 648 -33.73 -15.08 -8.73
CA HIS A 648 -34.94 -15.38 -9.50
C HIS A 648 -35.61 -16.69 -9.05
N ALA A 649 -34.86 -17.64 -8.47
CA ALA A 649 -35.44 -18.84 -7.87
C ALA A 649 -36.23 -18.56 -6.57
N ILE A 650 -35.95 -17.45 -5.86
CA ILE A 650 -36.68 -17.07 -4.64
C ILE A 650 -38.03 -16.41 -4.98
N GLN A 651 -39.01 -17.25 -5.26
CA GLN A 651 -40.42 -16.86 -5.36
C GLN A 651 -41.04 -16.71 -3.95
N ILE A 652 -41.82 -15.64 -3.77
CA ILE A 652 -42.44 -15.26 -2.49
C ILE A 652 -43.88 -14.83 -2.78
N GLU A 653 -44.85 -15.49 -2.16
CA GLU A 653 -46.25 -15.08 -2.16
C GLU A 653 -46.40 -13.72 -1.44
N ASP A 654 -47.22 -12.82 -2.00
CA ASP A 654 -47.52 -11.50 -1.44
C ASP A 654 -46.27 -10.64 -1.08
N GLU A 655 -45.27 -10.62 -1.97
CA GLU A 655 -43.98 -9.91 -1.74
C GLU A 655 -44.16 -8.45 -1.28
N GLY A 656 -45.22 -7.75 -1.71
CA GLY A 656 -45.51 -6.38 -1.29
C GLY A 656 -45.75 -6.22 0.22
N THR A 657 -46.47 -7.14 0.86
CA THR A 657 -46.82 -7.05 2.28
C THR A 657 -45.63 -7.40 3.18
N ILE A 658 -44.82 -8.39 2.78
CA ILE A 658 -43.59 -8.74 3.50
C ILE A 658 -42.48 -7.69 3.29
N ARG A 659 -42.44 -7.03 2.12
CA ARG A 659 -41.57 -5.86 1.90
C ARG A 659 -41.89 -4.74 2.87
N GLU A 660 -43.16 -4.32 2.97
CA GLU A 660 -43.56 -3.28 3.93
C GLU A 660 -43.19 -3.67 5.37
N TYR A 661 -43.45 -4.93 5.77
CA TYR A 661 -43.08 -5.40 7.10
C TYR A 661 -41.56 -5.36 7.35
N PHE A 662 -40.74 -5.79 6.37
CA PHE A 662 -39.29 -5.75 6.46
C PHE A 662 -38.74 -4.32 6.51
N ASP A 663 -39.25 -3.43 5.66
CA ASP A 663 -38.81 -2.03 5.60
C ASP A 663 -39.18 -1.26 6.88
N LEU A 664 -40.38 -1.49 7.44
CA LEU A 664 -40.78 -0.99 8.76
C LEU A 664 -39.86 -1.52 9.86
N ARG A 665 -39.53 -2.82 9.83
CA ARG A 665 -38.66 -3.46 10.82
C ARG A 665 -37.24 -2.90 10.79
N GLN A 666 -36.63 -2.75 9.62
CA GLN A 666 -35.29 -2.16 9.44
C GLN A 666 -35.25 -0.70 9.91
N GLN A 667 -36.31 0.09 9.64
CA GLN A 667 -36.41 1.46 10.15
C GLN A 667 -36.54 1.51 11.69
N LEU A 668 -37.29 0.59 12.29
CA LEU A 668 -37.39 0.46 13.75
C LEU A 668 -36.06 0.05 14.40
N ASP A 669 -35.38 -0.96 13.87
CA ASP A 669 -34.08 -1.41 14.40
C ASP A 669 -33.02 -0.29 14.25
N THR A 670 -33.09 0.53 13.19
CA THR A 670 -32.25 1.73 12.98
C THR A 670 -32.55 2.85 13.97
N TYR A 671 -33.82 3.24 14.16
CA TYR A 671 -34.20 4.29 15.11
C TYR A 671 -34.03 3.83 16.57
N GLY A 672 -34.20 2.54 16.86
CA GLY A 672 -33.87 1.95 18.14
C GLY A 672 -32.37 2.00 18.44
N GLN A 673 -31.49 1.92 17.44
CA GLN A 673 -30.06 2.18 17.63
C GLN A 673 -29.79 3.65 17.95
N GLN A 674 -30.36 4.59 17.17
CA GLN A 674 -30.22 6.03 17.44
C GLN A 674 -30.74 6.41 18.84
N MET A 675 -31.79 5.75 19.32
CA MET A 675 -32.31 5.90 20.68
C MET A 675 -31.29 5.40 21.71
N ARG A 676 -30.72 4.19 21.52
CA ARG A 676 -29.64 3.66 22.38
C ARG A 676 -28.41 4.56 22.38
N ASP A 677 -28.00 5.11 21.24
CA ASP A 677 -26.81 5.96 21.13
C ASP A 677 -26.95 7.26 21.94
N VAL A 678 -28.17 7.82 22.01
CA VAL A 678 -28.49 8.96 22.89
C VAL A 678 -28.59 8.54 24.35
N VAL A 679 -29.33 7.47 24.67
CA VAL A 679 -29.50 6.97 26.05
C VAL A 679 -28.16 6.62 26.69
N ASN A 680 -27.27 5.95 25.95
CA ASN A 680 -25.92 5.55 26.37
C ASN A 680 -24.89 6.69 26.31
N HIS A 681 -25.30 7.91 25.95
CA HIS A 681 -24.39 9.06 26.03
C HIS A 681 -24.07 9.36 27.51
N PRO A 682 -22.79 9.63 27.88
CA PRO A 682 -22.36 9.79 29.28
C PRO A 682 -23.20 10.76 30.12
N ASN A 683 -23.70 11.83 29.51
CA ASN A 683 -24.48 12.87 30.20
C ASN A 683 -25.79 12.34 30.82
N TYR A 684 -26.40 11.29 30.26
CA TYR A 684 -27.70 10.78 30.72
C TYR A 684 -27.58 9.42 31.43
N CYS A 685 -26.75 8.50 30.94
CA CYS A 685 -26.65 7.15 31.52
C CYS A 685 -25.83 7.06 32.82
N LEU A 686 -24.73 7.82 32.97
CA LEU A 686 -23.77 7.60 34.06
C LEU A 686 -24.38 7.76 35.45
N GLN A 687 -25.30 8.71 35.62
CA GLN A 687 -26.00 8.91 36.89
C GLN A 687 -26.80 7.67 37.34
N PHE A 688 -27.16 6.76 36.42
CA PHE A 688 -27.87 5.51 36.71
C PHE A 688 -26.96 4.28 36.86
N MET A 689 -25.66 4.38 36.53
CA MET A 689 -24.65 3.31 36.65
C MET A 689 -24.19 3.09 38.11
N GLN A 690 -25.14 3.11 39.04
CA GLN A 690 -24.87 2.90 40.46
C GLN A 690 -24.64 1.40 40.71
N PRO A 691 -23.74 1.02 41.65
CA PRO A 691 -23.52 -0.39 41.99
C PRO A 691 -24.83 -1.14 42.28
N GLY A 692 -24.97 -2.32 41.68
CA GLY A 692 -26.17 -3.16 41.73
C GLY A 692 -27.24 -2.86 40.68
N ARG A 693 -27.09 -1.82 39.84
CA ARG A 693 -27.99 -1.55 38.70
C ARG A 693 -28.00 -2.74 37.75
N LEU A 694 -29.18 -3.21 37.37
CA LEU A 694 -29.30 -4.21 36.31
C LEU A 694 -29.18 -3.54 34.95
N VAL A 695 -28.37 -4.12 34.07
CA VAL A 695 -28.17 -3.69 32.67
C VAL A 695 -28.19 -4.90 31.75
N ARG A 696 -28.72 -4.74 30.54
CA ARG A 696 -28.63 -5.75 29.48
C ARG A 696 -27.44 -5.43 28.59
N VAL A 697 -26.56 -6.40 28.35
CA VAL A 697 -25.33 -6.23 27.56
C VAL A 697 -25.47 -6.95 26.23
N LYS A 698 -25.21 -6.24 25.12
CA LYS A 698 -25.27 -6.77 23.76
C LYS A 698 -24.15 -6.16 22.91
N HIS A 699 -23.46 -6.98 22.12
CA HIS A 699 -22.33 -6.53 21.30
C HIS A 699 -22.26 -7.32 20.00
N LYS A 700 -22.06 -6.64 18.85
CA LYS A 700 -21.99 -7.26 17.51
C LYS A 700 -23.13 -8.26 17.22
N GLY A 701 -24.33 -7.96 17.73
CA GLY A 701 -25.53 -8.81 17.62
C GLY A 701 -25.73 -9.83 18.75
N VAL A 702 -24.66 -10.28 19.41
CA VAL A 702 -24.69 -11.26 20.51
C VAL A 702 -25.24 -10.63 21.79
N ASP A 703 -26.27 -11.24 22.39
CA ASP A 703 -26.90 -10.83 23.64
C ASP A 703 -26.32 -11.64 24.82
N PHE A 704 -25.73 -10.95 25.79
CA PHE A 704 -25.21 -11.53 27.03
C PHE A 704 -26.27 -11.50 28.14
N GLY A 705 -27.46 -10.95 27.84
CA GLY A 705 -28.57 -10.84 28.76
C GLY A 705 -28.31 -9.84 29.89
N TRP A 706 -28.98 -10.06 31.01
CA TRP A 706 -28.97 -9.17 32.17
C TRP A 706 -27.81 -9.45 33.12
N GLY A 707 -26.93 -8.47 33.29
CA GLY A 707 -25.89 -8.42 34.30
C GLY A 707 -26.13 -7.33 35.35
N ALA A 708 -25.21 -7.20 36.31
CA ALA A 708 -25.25 -6.19 37.36
C ALA A 708 -24.00 -5.29 37.33
N VAL A 709 -24.20 -3.96 37.28
CA VAL A 709 -23.12 -2.97 37.34
C VAL A 709 -22.42 -3.07 38.69
N VAL A 710 -21.12 -3.34 38.69
CA VAL A 710 -20.25 -3.36 39.86
C VAL A 710 -19.69 -1.96 40.11
N ASN A 711 -19.18 -1.32 39.07
CA ASN A 711 -18.47 -0.04 39.11
C ASN A 711 -18.40 0.58 37.70
N TYR A 712 -17.94 1.83 37.57
CA TYR A 712 -17.55 2.40 36.28
C TYR A 712 -16.34 3.33 36.42
N SER A 713 -15.60 3.54 35.33
CA SER A 713 -14.42 4.40 35.27
C SER A 713 -14.31 5.13 33.93
N LYS A 714 -13.63 6.29 33.92
CA LYS A 714 -13.36 7.03 32.67
C LYS A 714 -12.15 6.43 31.97
N ARG A 715 -12.28 6.11 30.68
CA ARG A 715 -11.22 5.52 29.87
C ARG A 715 -10.08 6.52 29.67
N ILE A 716 -8.85 6.12 30.01
CA ILE A 716 -7.65 6.96 29.90
C ILE A 716 -6.99 6.69 28.54
N LYS A 717 -6.61 7.75 27.81
CA LYS A 717 -5.85 7.60 26.56
C LYS A 717 -4.41 7.15 26.84
N GLY A 718 -3.90 6.23 26.02
CA GLY A 718 -2.47 5.94 25.97
C GLY A 718 -1.68 7.14 25.43
N LYS A 719 -0.43 7.32 25.86
CA LYS A 719 0.39 8.52 25.57
C LYS A 719 0.64 8.82 24.08
N ASN A 720 0.45 7.83 23.21
CA ASN A 720 0.70 7.92 21.78
C ASN A 720 -0.59 7.77 20.93
N ALA A 721 -1.78 7.76 21.55
CA ALA A 721 -3.05 7.64 20.83
C ALA A 721 -3.44 8.98 20.19
N THR A 722 -3.61 8.98 18.86
CA THR A 722 -3.93 10.18 18.05
C THR A 722 -5.42 10.49 17.96
N GLU A 723 -6.29 9.52 18.27
CA GLU A 723 -7.74 9.65 18.12
C GLU A 723 -8.45 9.89 19.46
N ASP A 724 -9.63 10.52 19.38
CA ASP A 724 -10.52 10.77 20.51
C ASP A 724 -11.59 9.68 20.58
N PHE A 725 -11.73 9.04 21.74
CA PHE A 725 -12.81 8.09 21.98
C PHE A 725 -14.16 8.77 21.77
N SER A 726 -15.10 8.10 21.11
CA SER A 726 -16.48 8.57 21.07
C SER A 726 -17.04 8.67 22.50
N ALA A 727 -18.09 9.47 22.70
CA ALA A 727 -18.65 9.68 24.02
C ALA A 727 -19.10 8.34 24.66
N GLN A 728 -19.70 7.45 23.86
CA GLN A 728 -20.15 6.11 24.23
C GLN A 728 -19.00 5.10 24.49
N GLU A 729 -17.76 5.43 24.13
CA GLU A 729 -16.55 4.63 24.40
C GLU A 729 -15.62 5.25 25.45
N SER A 730 -15.95 6.48 25.90
CA SER A 730 -15.13 7.26 26.84
C SER A 730 -15.19 6.77 28.31
N TYR A 731 -16.07 5.82 28.61
CA TYR A 731 -16.21 5.17 29.91
C TYR A 731 -16.28 3.65 29.76
N ILE A 732 -15.74 2.95 30.77
CA ILE A 732 -15.82 1.51 30.96
C ILE A 732 -16.70 1.26 32.19
N VAL A 733 -17.66 0.35 32.06
CA VAL A 733 -18.53 -0.13 33.14
C VAL A 733 -18.13 -1.57 33.45
N ASP A 734 -17.82 -1.84 34.72
CA ASP A 734 -17.53 -3.19 35.21
C ASP A 734 -18.88 -3.88 35.45
N VAL A 735 -19.26 -4.85 34.63
CA VAL A 735 -20.56 -5.55 34.73
C VAL A 735 -20.32 -7.02 35.08
N LEU A 736 -21.00 -7.51 36.14
CA LEU A 736 -21.01 -8.92 36.46
C LEU A 736 -21.97 -9.65 35.49
N LEU A 737 -21.41 -10.48 34.61
CA LEU A 737 -22.12 -11.22 33.55
C LEU A 737 -21.92 -12.73 33.70
N ASN A 738 -22.88 -13.51 33.17
CA ASN A 738 -22.73 -14.96 33.00
C ASN A 738 -22.10 -15.22 31.63
N ILE A 739 -20.92 -15.81 31.59
CA ILE A 739 -20.14 -16.07 30.37
C ILE A 739 -19.70 -17.53 30.32
N ALA A 740 -19.37 -18.05 29.14
CA ALA A 740 -18.80 -19.39 28.99
C ALA A 740 -17.48 -19.57 29.77
N GLU A 741 -17.11 -20.82 30.12
CA GLU A 741 -15.91 -21.18 30.90
C GLU A 741 -14.59 -21.05 30.08
N SER A 742 -14.34 -19.84 29.56
CA SER A 742 -13.19 -19.48 28.72
C SER A 742 -11.96 -19.11 29.57
N ARG A 743 -10.76 -19.58 29.18
CA ARG A 743 -9.52 -19.53 30.00
C ARG A 743 -8.78 -18.18 30.01
N THR A 744 -9.48 -17.06 29.88
CA THR A 744 -8.88 -15.70 29.79
C THR A 744 -9.32 -14.80 30.95
N THR A 745 -8.59 -14.86 32.08
CA THR A 745 -8.88 -14.08 33.30
C THR A 745 -8.44 -12.61 33.25
N ASN A 746 -7.71 -12.21 32.21
CA ASN A 746 -7.05 -10.90 32.13
C ASN A 746 -7.65 -10.08 30.99
N PHE A 747 -8.76 -9.40 31.27
CA PHE A 747 -9.43 -8.50 30.33
C PHE A 747 -8.64 -7.20 30.16
N SER A 748 -8.17 -6.92 28.94
CA SER A 748 -7.57 -5.64 28.56
C SER A 748 -8.63 -4.59 28.17
N ASN A 749 -8.26 -3.31 28.17
CA ASN A 749 -9.13 -2.17 27.83
C ASN A 749 -9.46 -2.05 26.32
N SER A 750 -10.09 -3.08 25.74
CA SER A 750 -10.52 -3.13 24.32
C SER A 750 -11.58 -2.05 23.99
N ALA A 751 -11.87 -1.86 22.70
CA ALA A 751 -12.91 -0.94 22.22
C ALA A 751 -14.30 -1.62 22.15
N GLY A 752 -14.69 -2.37 23.19
CA GLY A 752 -15.88 -3.21 23.15
C GLY A 752 -16.01 -4.09 24.39
N LEU A 753 -16.39 -5.35 24.16
CA LEU A 753 -16.11 -6.46 25.07
C LEU A 753 -14.66 -6.97 24.87
N PRO A 754 -14.07 -7.69 25.85
CA PRO A 754 -12.80 -8.38 25.68
C PRO A 754 -12.92 -9.58 24.72
N ASP A 755 -11.89 -9.83 23.91
CA ASP A 755 -11.89 -10.94 22.96
C ASP A 755 -11.84 -12.30 23.67
N GLY A 756 -12.59 -13.28 23.15
CA GLY A 756 -12.74 -14.61 23.77
C GLY A 756 -13.84 -14.71 24.83
N VAL A 757 -14.63 -13.65 25.03
CA VAL A 757 -15.81 -13.63 25.92
C VAL A 757 -17.09 -13.81 25.09
N TYR A 758 -17.87 -14.84 25.42
CA TYR A 758 -19.14 -15.19 24.78
C TYR A 758 -20.16 -15.70 25.84
N PRO A 759 -21.48 -15.58 25.60
CA PRO A 759 -22.48 -16.18 26.50
C PRO A 759 -22.44 -17.71 26.37
N PRO A 760 -22.74 -18.46 27.43
CA PRO A 760 -22.74 -19.93 27.39
C PRO A 760 -23.84 -20.47 26.46
N GLY A 761 -23.51 -21.49 25.67
CA GLY A 761 -24.49 -22.28 24.91
C GLY A 761 -25.41 -23.14 25.78
N GLU A 762 -26.43 -23.78 25.17
CA GLU A 762 -27.46 -24.54 25.90
C GLU A 762 -26.90 -25.73 26.72
N ASP A 763 -25.83 -26.37 26.25
CA ASP A 763 -25.12 -27.46 26.93
C ASP A 763 -23.86 -27.00 27.71
N GLU A 764 -23.57 -25.69 27.74
CA GLU A 764 -22.30 -25.15 28.22
C GLU A 764 -22.37 -24.60 29.66
N ARG A 765 -21.26 -24.70 30.40
CA ARG A 765 -21.18 -24.17 31.77
C ARG A 765 -20.92 -22.66 31.76
N GLY A 766 -21.91 -21.91 32.22
CA GLY A 766 -21.78 -20.50 32.54
C GLY A 766 -21.05 -20.26 33.87
N VAL A 767 -20.17 -19.26 33.88
CA VAL A 767 -19.48 -18.74 35.06
C VAL A 767 -19.75 -17.24 35.18
N MET A 768 -20.03 -16.78 36.40
CA MET A 768 -20.14 -15.34 36.68
C MET A 768 -18.76 -14.69 36.77
N GLU A 769 -18.47 -13.76 35.86
CA GLU A 769 -17.26 -12.94 35.88
C GLU A 769 -17.57 -11.44 35.82
N VAL A 770 -16.62 -10.63 36.30
CA VAL A 770 -16.68 -9.16 36.18
C VAL A 770 -16.02 -8.78 34.86
N VAL A 771 -16.83 -8.36 33.89
CA VAL A 771 -16.37 -8.05 32.53
C VAL A 771 -16.43 -6.53 32.31
N PRO A 772 -15.34 -5.88 31.90
CA PRO A 772 -15.36 -4.47 31.51
C PRO A 772 -16.05 -4.31 30.15
N VAL A 773 -17.03 -3.41 30.07
CA VAL A 773 -17.75 -3.08 28.82
C VAL A 773 -17.85 -1.57 28.61
N VAL A 774 -17.79 -1.11 27.36
CA VAL A 774 -18.07 0.29 27.01
C VAL A 774 -19.58 0.57 26.97
N LEU A 775 -19.98 1.85 27.11
CA LEU A 775 -21.41 2.24 27.17
C LEU A 775 -22.19 1.85 25.89
N SER A 776 -21.53 1.81 24.73
CA SER A 776 -22.13 1.34 23.47
C SER A 776 -22.54 -0.15 23.47
N CYS A 777 -22.10 -0.94 24.45
CA CYS A 777 -22.51 -2.35 24.63
C CYS A 777 -23.78 -2.52 25.49
N LEU A 778 -24.41 -1.44 25.94
CA LEU A 778 -25.62 -1.50 26.77
C LEU A 778 -26.88 -1.48 25.88
N ASP A 779 -27.63 -2.59 25.87
CA ASP A 779 -28.90 -2.71 25.11
C ASP A 779 -30.08 -2.06 25.87
N GLY A 780 -29.99 -2.02 27.21
CA GLY A 780 -31.00 -1.41 28.07
C GLY A 780 -30.56 -1.30 29.54
N ILE A 781 -31.11 -0.31 30.26
CA ILE A 781 -30.82 -0.03 31.66
C ILE A 781 -32.10 -0.32 32.47
N GLY A 782 -32.03 -1.27 33.41
CA GLY A 782 -33.18 -1.70 34.20
C GLY A 782 -33.50 -0.75 35.35
N HIS A 783 -34.79 -0.56 35.66
CA HIS A 783 -35.26 0.27 36.79
C HIS A 783 -34.83 -0.29 38.16
N ILE A 784 -34.57 -1.60 38.24
CA ILE A 784 -34.23 -2.34 39.47
C ILE A 784 -32.72 -2.26 39.80
N ARG A 785 -32.41 -2.22 41.10
CA ARG A 785 -31.07 -2.47 41.64
C ARG A 785 -31.12 -3.67 42.60
N ILE A 786 -30.12 -4.55 42.52
CA ILE A 786 -29.89 -5.63 43.48
C ILE A 786 -28.78 -5.27 44.47
N PHE A 787 -28.72 -5.94 45.62
CA PHE A 787 -27.65 -5.72 46.60
C PHE A 787 -26.39 -6.50 46.20
N LEU A 788 -25.27 -5.79 45.98
CA LEU A 788 -23.98 -6.43 45.71
C LEU A 788 -23.19 -6.70 47.01
N PRO A 789 -22.58 -7.90 47.14
CA PRO A 789 -21.53 -8.15 48.13
C PRO A 789 -20.38 -7.14 48.05
N LYS A 790 -19.77 -6.83 49.20
CA LYS A 790 -18.64 -5.88 49.28
C LYS A 790 -17.33 -6.42 48.69
N ASP A 791 -17.23 -7.73 48.49
CA ASP A 791 -16.11 -8.38 47.81
C ASP A 791 -16.68 -9.41 46.83
N LEU A 792 -16.27 -9.31 45.56
CA LEU A 792 -16.67 -10.19 44.46
C LEU A 792 -15.52 -11.10 43.99
N LYS A 793 -14.44 -11.24 44.78
CA LYS A 793 -13.30 -12.12 44.47
C LYS A 793 -13.57 -13.61 44.74
N ALA A 794 -14.49 -13.92 45.65
CA ALA A 794 -14.92 -15.29 45.91
C ALA A 794 -16.04 -15.70 44.94
N ALA A 795 -15.87 -16.84 44.25
CA ALA A 795 -16.86 -17.34 43.28
C ALA A 795 -18.27 -17.47 43.88
N GLU A 796 -18.38 -17.97 45.13
CA GLU A 796 -19.64 -18.10 45.87
C GLU A 796 -20.43 -16.80 45.96
N GLN A 797 -19.75 -15.66 46.14
CA GLN A 797 -20.39 -14.34 46.23
C GLN A 797 -20.96 -13.93 44.88
N ARG A 798 -20.27 -14.23 43.77
CA ARG A 798 -20.77 -13.99 42.41
C ARG A 798 -21.96 -14.89 42.07
N THR A 799 -21.94 -16.17 42.47
CA THR A 799 -23.08 -17.09 42.33
C THR A 799 -24.29 -16.64 43.18
N SER A 800 -24.07 -15.95 44.31
CA SER A 800 -25.16 -15.30 45.08
C SER A 800 -25.81 -14.15 44.30
N VAL A 801 -25.03 -13.37 43.56
CA VAL A 801 -25.54 -12.32 42.66
C VAL A 801 -26.29 -12.93 41.47
N GLN A 802 -25.80 -14.04 40.89
CA GLN A 802 -26.53 -14.79 39.85
C GLN A 802 -27.94 -15.20 40.30
N LYS A 803 -28.05 -15.86 41.45
CA LYS A 803 -29.33 -16.25 42.05
C LYS A 803 -30.25 -15.06 42.30
N SER A 804 -29.68 -13.88 42.59
CA SER A 804 -30.43 -12.63 42.75
C SER A 804 -30.96 -12.09 41.41
N ILE A 805 -30.20 -12.22 40.31
CA ILE A 805 -30.64 -11.87 38.95
C ILE A 805 -31.72 -12.87 38.47
N GLU A 806 -31.54 -14.16 38.73
CA GLU A 806 -32.53 -15.22 38.44
C GLU A 806 -33.83 -15.02 39.21
N GLU A 807 -33.77 -14.63 40.49
CA GLU A 807 -34.95 -14.28 41.29
C GLU A 807 -35.67 -13.03 40.75
N VAL A 808 -34.94 -12.03 40.23
CA VAL A 808 -35.58 -10.90 39.54
C VAL A 808 -36.25 -11.36 38.25
N LYS A 809 -35.58 -12.16 37.40
CA LYS A 809 -36.22 -12.74 36.19
C LYS A 809 -37.48 -13.54 36.54
N ARG A 810 -37.46 -14.32 37.62
CA ARG A 810 -38.62 -15.10 38.10
C ARG A 810 -39.80 -14.24 38.56
N ARG A 811 -39.55 -13.02 39.07
CA ARG A 811 -40.58 -12.05 39.48
C ARG A 811 -41.11 -11.18 38.35
N PHE A 812 -40.36 -11.08 37.25
CA PHE A 812 -40.68 -10.26 36.08
C PHE A 812 -40.65 -11.12 34.80
N PRO A 813 -41.59 -12.08 34.66
CA PRO A 813 -41.59 -13.05 33.56
C PRO A 813 -41.77 -12.39 32.19
N ASP A 814 -42.54 -11.29 32.13
CA ASP A 814 -42.79 -10.52 30.91
C ASP A 814 -41.59 -9.61 30.51
N GLY A 815 -40.56 -9.54 31.35
CA GLY A 815 -39.36 -8.73 31.15
C GLY A 815 -39.09 -7.75 32.31
N ILE A 816 -37.80 -7.46 32.54
CA ILE A 816 -37.37 -6.49 33.55
C ILE A 816 -37.64 -5.08 33.03
N ALA A 817 -38.44 -4.30 33.77
CA ALA A 817 -38.77 -2.92 33.43
C ALA A 817 -37.50 -2.06 33.22
N LEU A 818 -37.44 -1.38 32.08
CA LEU A 818 -36.39 -0.43 31.72
C LEU A 818 -36.61 0.93 32.42
N LEU A 819 -35.57 1.75 32.50
CA LEU A 819 -35.71 3.18 32.79
C LEU A 819 -36.26 3.89 31.54
N ASP A 820 -37.34 4.64 31.70
CA ASP A 820 -37.88 5.46 30.61
C ASP A 820 -36.94 6.65 30.29
N PRO A 821 -36.52 6.83 29.03
CA PRO A 821 -35.62 7.91 28.64
C PRO A 821 -36.16 9.34 28.90
N ILE A 822 -37.48 9.55 28.88
CA ILE A 822 -38.12 10.86 29.05
C ILE A 822 -38.53 11.07 30.51
N GLU A 823 -39.27 10.13 31.10
CA GLU A 823 -39.82 10.26 32.45
C GLU A 823 -38.79 9.97 33.55
N ASN A 824 -37.91 8.97 33.36
CA ASN A 824 -36.94 8.57 34.39
C ASN A 824 -35.57 9.21 34.15
N MET A 825 -35.08 9.23 32.90
CA MET A 825 -33.78 9.80 32.55
C MET A 825 -33.82 11.29 32.19
N GLN A 826 -35.01 11.89 32.10
CA GLN A 826 -35.23 13.33 31.89
C GLN A 826 -34.60 13.89 30.60
N ILE A 827 -34.51 13.08 29.54
CA ILE A 827 -34.03 13.51 28.22
C ILE A 827 -35.13 14.37 27.57
N THR A 828 -35.03 15.68 27.79
CA THR A 828 -36.08 16.65 27.42
C THR A 828 -35.99 17.18 26.00
N GLU A 829 -34.95 16.82 25.24
CA GLU A 829 -34.65 17.39 23.93
C GLU A 829 -35.74 17.15 22.87
N GLU A 830 -35.99 18.16 22.04
CA GLU A 830 -37.01 18.09 20.98
C GLU A 830 -36.61 17.12 19.85
N SER A 831 -35.31 17.01 19.56
CA SER A 831 -34.68 16.01 18.69
C SER A 831 -35.05 14.58 19.11
N PHE A 832 -34.82 14.25 20.38
CA PHE A 832 -35.07 12.94 20.95
C PHE A 832 -36.57 12.62 21.07
N LYS A 833 -37.40 13.60 21.47
CA LYS A 833 -38.87 13.45 21.46
C LYS A 833 -39.43 13.19 20.05
N LYS A 834 -38.87 13.82 19.02
CA LYS A 834 -39.20 13.53 17.60
C LYS A 834 -38.76 12.13 17.17
N LEU A 835 -37.66 11.59 17.73
CA LEU A 835 -37.23 10.20 17.49
C LEU A 835 -38.17 9.20 18.16
N MET A 836 -38.48 9.37 19.46
CA MET A 836 -39.41 8.50 20.19
C MET A 836 -40.79 8.42 19.51
N ARG A 837 -41.34 9.56 19.09
CA ARG A 837 -42.63 9.61 18.37
C ARG A 837 -42.57 8.94 16.98
N LYS A 838 -41.39 8.88 16.33
CA LYS A 838 -41.23 8.11 15.08
C LYS A 838 -41.22 6.61 15.36
N ILE A 839 -40.58 6.17 16.44
CA ILE A 839 -40.58 4.76 16.87
C ILE A 839 -42.02 4.32 17.16
N GLU A 840 -42.73 5.04 18.04
CA GLU A 840 -44.15 4.81 18.37
C GLU A 840 -45.05 4.66 17.12
N VAL A 841 -44.94 5.59 16.16
CA VAL A 841 -45.73 5.56 14.92
C VAL A 841 -45.34 4.38 14.00
N LEU A 842 -44.06 3.98 13.98
CA LEU A 842 -43.61 2.82 13.20
C LEU A 842 -43.96 1.49 13.88
N GLU A 843 -43.94 1.40 15.20
CA GLU A 843 -44.39 0.22 15.96
C GLU A 843 -45.90 0.03 15.78
N SER A 844 -46.69 1.09 15.92
CA SER A 844 -48.12 1.09 15.62
C SER A 844 -48.42 0.58 14.20
N LYS A 845 -47.65 1.02 13.20
CA LYS A 845 -47.74 0.50 11.82
C LYS A 845 -47.33 -0.97 11.72
N LEU A 846 -46.23 -1.38 12.35
CA LEU A 846 -45.76 -2.77 12.32
C LEU A 846 -46.80 -3.72 12.93
N LEU A 847 -47.41 -3.34 14.06
CA LEU A 847 -48.51 -4.06 14.72
C LEU A 847 -49.77 -4.13 13.85
N SER A 848 -50.04 -3.10 13.04
CA SER A 848 -51.20 -3.07 12.12
C SER A 848 -51.02 -3.90 10.85
N ASN A 849 -49.78 -4.33 10.52
CA ASN A 849 -49.52 -5.10 9.30
C ASN A 849 -50.05 -6.55 9.44
N PRO A 850 -50.81 -7.08 8.45
CA PRO A 850 -51.44 -8.41 8.53
C PRO A 850 -50.48 -9.57 8.80
N LEU A 851 -49.19 -9.43 8.50
CA LEU A 851 -48.19 -10.48 8.75
C LEU A 851 -47.68 -10.51 10.18
N HIS A 852 -47.87 -9.46 11.00
CA HIS A 852 -47.30 -9.40 12.35
C HIS A 852 -47.73 -10.56 13.24
N SER A 853 -49.02 -10.91 13.19
CA SER A 853 -49.62 -12.03 13.94
C SER A 853 -49.66 -13.35 13.14
N SER A 854 -48.99 -13.43 11.98
CA SER A 854 -49.06 -14.58 11.08
C SER A 854 -47.95 -15.61 11.38
N PRO A 855 -48.27 -16.91 11.52
CA PRO A 855 -47.24 -17.94 11.70
C PRO A 855 -46.31 -18.08 10.49
N ARG A 856 -46.74 -17.63 9.29
CA ARG A 856 -45.89 -17.61 8.07
C ARG A 856 -44.79 -16.55 8.13
N LEU A 857 -44.88 -15.57 9.04
CA LEU A 857 -43.97 -14.42 9.08
C LEU A 857 -42.49 -14.82 9.13
N LYS A 858 -42.11 -15.77 9.98
CA LYS A 858 -40.70 -16.17 10.14
C LYS A 858 -40.10 -16.72 8.84
N GLU A 859 -40.86 -17.56 8.13
CA GLU A 859 -40.44 -18.16 6.86
C GLU A 859 -40.35 -17.09 5.74
N LEU A 860 -41.39 -16.27 5.61
CA LEU A 860 -41.46 -15.20 4.61
C LEU A 860 -40.37 -14.14 4.84
N TYR A 861 -40.10 -13.79 6.10
CA TYR A 861 -39.04 -12.83 6.48
C TYR A 861 -37.65 -13.37 6.17
N THR A 862 -37.34 -14.65 6.46
CA THR A 862 -36.05 -15.25 6.10
C THR A 862 -35.88 -15.31 4.58
N LYS A 863 -36.91 -15.73 3.83
CA LYS A 863 -36.88 -15.73 2.35
C LYS A 863 -36.68 -14.32 1.78
N TYR A 864 -37.39 -13.33 2.32
CA TYR A 864 -37.30 -11.94 1.85
C TYR A 864 -35.96 -11.29 2.22
N SER A 865 -35.43 -11.52 3.44
CA SER A 865 -34.10 -11.07 3.84
C SER A 865 -33.04 -11.58 2.87
N HIS A 866 -33.03 -12.89 2.58
CA HIS A 866 -32.07 -13.45 1.63
C HIS A 866 -32.23 -12.85 0.22
N LYS A 867 -33.47 -12.62 -0.24
CA LYS A 867 -33.74 -11.94 -1.52
C LYS A 867 -33.24 -10.49 -1.54
N VAL A 868 -33.33 -9.76 -0.43
CA VAL A 868 -32.79 -8.40 -0.28
C VAL A 868 -31.25 -8.41 -0.21
N GLU A 869 -30.65 -9.37 0.48
CA GLU A 869 -29.21 -9.58 0.55
C GLU A 869 -28.63 -9.88 -0.84
N LEU A 870 -29.21 -10.83 -1.58
CA LEU A 870 -28.84 -11.12 -2.98
C LEU A 870 -29.05 -9.90 -3.89
N THR A 871 -30.18 -9.18 -3.75
CA THR A 871 -30.41 -7.93 -4.52
C THR A 871 -29.37 -6.86 -4.20
N THR A 872 -28.89 -6.79 -2.95
CA THR A 872 -27.83 -5.86 -2.53
C THR A 872 -26.47 -6.28 -3.09
N LYS A 873 -26.13 -7.58 -3.01
CA LYS A 873 -24.94 -8.17 -3.65
C LYS A 873 -24.91 -7.89 -5.16
N ILE A 874 -26.03 -8.08 -5.86
CA ILE A 874 -26.19 -7.77 -7.28
C ILE A 874 -25.99 -6.28 -7.57
N LYS A 875 -26.55 -5.39 -6.74
CA LYS A 875 -26.37 -3.94 -6.88
C LYS A 875 -24.92 -3.51 -6.66
N THR A 876 -24.20 -4.12 -5.71
CA THR A 876 -22.77 -3.87 -5.51
C THR A 876 -21.93 -4.47 -6.63
N LEU A 877 -22.15 -5.73 -7.03
CA LEU A 877 -21.42 -6.40 -8.12
C LEU A 877 -21.59 -5.67 -9.45
N ARG A 878 -22.82 -5.28 -9.83
CA ARG A 878 -23.05 -4.47 -11.05
C ARG A 878 -22.31 -3.14 -11.00
N LYS A 879 -22.22 -2.49 -9.83
CA LYS A 879 -21.41 -1.28 -9.65
C LYS A 879 -19.90 -1.56 -9.77
N THR A 880 -19.42 -2.66 -9.21
CA THR A 880 -18.01 -3.09 -9.30
C THR A 880 -17.62 -3.40 -10.75
N ILE A 881 -18.43 -4.18 -11.47
CA ILE A 881 -18.26 -4.48 -12.91
C ILE A 881 -18.27 -3.19 -13.72
N GLN A 882 -19.23 -2.29 -13.47
CA GLN A 882 -19.27 -0.99 -14.14
C GLN A 882 -18.02 -0.14 -13.84
N SER A 883 -17.43 -0.22 -12.63
CA SER A 883 -16.16 0.46 -12.33
C SER A 883 -14.93 -0.23 -12.93
N ALA A 884 -14.94 -1.55 -13.11
CA ALA A 884 -13.84 -2.29 -13.76
C ALA A 884 -13.80 -2.05 -15.28
N HIS A 885 -14.98 -1.92 -15.91
CA HIS A 885 -15.12 -1.49 -17.31
C HIS A 885 -15.06 0.04 -17.49
N SER A 886 -15.12 0.82 -16.41
CA SER A 886 -14.97 2.28 -16.47
C SER A 886 -13.51 2.61 -16.73
N VAL A 887 -13.21 3.11 -17.92
CA VAL A 887 -11.85 3.43 -18.33
C VAL A 887 -11.41 4.77 -17.70
N MET A 888 -11.27 4.77 -16.37
CA MET A 888 -10.86 5.93 -15.57
C MET A 888 -9.55 6.56 -16.09
N GLN A 889 -8.64 5.73 -16.60
CA GLN A 889 -7.39 6.18 -17.21
C GLN A 889 -7.61 6.95 -18.53
N LEU A 890 -8.68 6.72 -19.30
CA LEU A 890 -9.00 7.55 -20.48
C LEU A 890 -9.58 8.92 -20.09
N ASP A 891 -10.39 9.00 -19.03
CA ASP A 891 -10.82 10.31 -18.50
C ASP A 891 -9.63 11.06 -17.87
N GLU A 892 -8.74 10.38 -17.15
CA GLU A 892 -7.49 10.97 -16.66
C GLU A 892 -6.59 11.47 -17.81
N LEU A 893 -6.40 10.65 -18.86
CA LEU A 893 -5.66 11.03 -20.07
C LEU A 893 -6.27 12.29 -20.71
N LYS A 894 -7.59 12.36 -20.81
CA LYS A 894 -8.34 13.51 -21.35
C LYS A 894 -8.16 14.76 -20.50
N TYR A 895 -8.11 14.64 -19.18
CA TYR A 895 -7.81 15.74 -18.26
C TYR A 895 -6.33 16.17 -18.34
N ARG A 896 -5.38 15.23 -18.45
CA ARG A 896 -3.94 15.53 -18.68
C ARG A 896 -3.70 16.20 -20.04
N LYS A 897 -4.31 15.71 -21.12
CA LYS A 897 -4.34 16.37 -22.45
C LYS A 897 -4.98 17.75 -22.41
N ARG A 898 -5.88 18.04 -21.46
CA ARG A 898 -6.43 19.40 -21.24
C ARG A 898 -5.42 20.33 -20.57
N VAL A 899 -4.66 19.85 -19.59
CA VAL A 899 -3.52 20.60 -18.99
C VAL A 899 -2.46 20.90 -20.04
N LEU A 900 -2.01 19.90 -20.80
CA LEU A 900 -0.99 20.04 -21.84
C LEU A 900 -1.37 21.07 -22.92
N ARG A 901 -2.66 21.15 -23.30
CA ARG A 901 -3.18 22.19 -24.20
C ARG A 901 -3.17 23.57 -23.56
N ARG A 902 -3.67 23.71 -22.33
CA ARG A 902 -3.73 25.00 -21.61
C ARG A 902 -2.35 25.61 -21.35
N LEU A 903 -1.33 24.77 -21.18
CA LEU A 903 0.06 25.18 -20.96
C LEU A 903 0.88 25.29 -22.27
N GLY A 904 0.29 25.01 -23.43
CA GLY A 904 0.96 25.14 -24.75
C GLY A 904 1.99 24.05 -25.08
N PHE A 905 1.92 22.89 -24.42
CA PHE A 905 2.76 21.73 -24.75
C PHE A 905 2.26 20.98 -25.98
N ILE A 906 0.94 20.89 -26.18
CA ILE A 906 0.31 20.32 -27.38
C ILE A 906 -0.76 21.28 -27.93
N SER A 907 -1.06 21.21 -29.23
CA SER A 907 -2.11 22.01 -29.87
C SER A 907 -3.52 21.46 -29.60
N GLU A 908 -4.56 22.19 -30.03
CA GLU A 908 -5.95 21.72 -29.91
C GLU A 908 -6.22 20.40 -30.65
N ASN A 909 -5.44 20.11 -31.70
CA ASN A 909 -5.44 18.88 -32.48
C ASN A 909 -4.49 17.81 -31.93
N ASP A 910 -4.12 17.89 -30.64
CA ASP A 910 -3.20 16.97 -29.95
C ASP A 910 -1.76 16.91 -30.53
N ILE A 911 -1.34 17.86 -31.38
CA ILE A 911 0.01 17.86 -32.00
C ILE A 911 1.04 18.47 -31.04
N ILE A 912 2.12 17.74 -30.75
CA ILE A 912 3.23 18.20 -29.89
C ILE A 912 3.90 19.49 -30.39
N GLN A 913 4.10 20.44 -29.47
CA GLN A 913 4.81 21.70 -29.70
C GLN A 913 6.28 21.62 -29.27
N LEU A 914 7.08 22.65 -29.54
CA LEU A 914 8.49 22.71 -29.11
C LEU A 914 8.64 22.50 -27.59
N LYS A 915 7.73 23.08 -26.81
CA LYS A 915 7.67 22.94 -25.34
C LYS A 915 7.49 21.49 -24.87
N ALA A 916 6.71 20.69 -25.61
CA ALA A 916 6.61 19.24 -25.36
C ALA A 916 7.91 18.51 -25.71
N ARG A 917 8.61 18.89 -26.80
CA ARG A 917 9.88 18.25 -27.17
C ARG A 917 10.97 18.47 -26.11
N VAL A 918 11.00 19.66 -25.51
CA VAL A 918 11.86 20.00 -24.37
C VAL A 918 11.51 19.12 -23.15
N ALA A 919 10.22 18.99 -22.82
CA ALA A 919 9.75 18.15 -21.71
C ALA A 919 10.00 16.63 -21.90
N CYS A 920 10.03 16.14 -23.14
CA CYS A 920 10.29 14.72 -23.43
C CYS A 920 11.68 14.26 -22.96
N GLU A 921 12.66 15.17 -22.90
CA GLU A 921 14.03 14.88 -22.46
C GLU A 921 14.22 15.01 -20.94
N ILE A 922 13.23 15.55 -20.21
CA ILE A 922 13.23 15.69 -18.75
C ILE A 922 12.45 14.51 -18.14
N SER A 923 13.09 13.75 -17.24
CA SER A 923 12.49 12.57 -16.59
C SER A 923 12.89 12.33 -15.13
N SER A 924 13.88 13.06 -14.60
CA SER A 924 14.34 12.94 -13.20
C SER A 924 13.60 13.83 -12.19
N ALA A 925 12.77 14.77 -12.69
CA ALA A 925 11.98 15.75 -11.94
C ALA A 925 10.79 16.22 -12.80
N ASP A 926 9.92 17.10 -12.27
CA ASP A 926 8.69 17.55 -12.94
C ASP A 926 8.96 18.21 -14.31
N GLU A 927 8.54 17.49 -15.35
CA GLU A 927 8.76 17.78 -16.75
C GLU A 927 7.98 19.01 -17.27
N LEU A 928 6.86 19.37 -16.60
CA LEU A 928 6.07 20.54 -16.95
C LEU A 928 6.66 21.79 -16.30
N LEU A 929 6.95 21.73 -14.99
CA LEU A 929 7.47 22.85 -14.20
C LEU A 929 8.82 23.33 -14.73
N LEU A 930 9.75 22.41 -15.00
CA LEU A 930 11.07 22.79 -15.53
C LEU A 930 10.98 23.36 -16.96
N SER A 931 10.11 22.79 -17.80
CA SER A 931 9.85 23.34 -19.15
C SER A 931 9.20 24.73 -19.11
N GLU A 932 8.24 24.98 -18.21
CA GLU A 932 7.69 26.33 -17.99
C GLU A 932 8.78 27.33 -17.61
N LEU A 933 9.65 26.98 -16.64
CA LEU A 933 10.70 27.87 -16.16
C LEU A 933 11.79 28.17 -17.19
N MET A 934 12.09 27.23 -18.10
CA MET A 934 12.95 27.45 -19.26
C MET A 934 12.33 28.44 -20.25
N PHE A 935 11.07 28.24 -20.65
CA PHE A 935 10.39 29.13 -21.61
C PHE A 935 10.09 30.52 -21.03
N ASN A 936 9.84 30.60 -19.71
CA ASN A 936 9.70 31.87 -18.97
C ASN A 936 11.05 32.56 -18.69
N ARG A 937 12.17 32.03 -19.23
CA ARG A 937 13.53 32.58 -19.14
C ARG A 937 14.08 32.76 -17.72
N MET A 938 13.53 32.05 -16.73
CA MET A 938 13.98 32.16 -15.33
C MET A 938 15.48 31.88 -15.22
N PHE A 939 15.95 30.80 -15.84
CA PHE A 939 17.35 30.38 -15.81
C PHE A 939 18.29 31.32 -16.58
N ASN A 940 17.79 32.23 -17.44
CA ASN A 940 18.64 33.23 -18.13
C ASN A 940 19.13 34.31 -17.14
N GLU A 941 18.34 34.70 -16.14
CA GLU A 941 18.77 35.66 -15.10
C GLU A 941 19.74 35.06 -14.06
N LEU A 942 19.83 33.73 -13.97
CA LEU A 942 20.60 33.03 -12.93
C LEU A 942 22.06 32.78 -13.32
N THR A 943 22.90 32.64 -12.30
CA THR A 943 24.27 32.09 -12.42
C THR A 943 24.24 30.55 -12.41
N PRO A 944 25.30 29.84 -12.86
CA PRO A 944 25.35 28.37 -12.83
C PRO A 944 25.16 27.77 -11.42
N GLU A 945 25.72 28.41 -10.40
CA GLU A 945 25.56 28.04 -8.97
C GLU A 945 24.10 28.15 -8.53
N GLN A 946 23.42 29.22 -8.94
CA GLN A 946 22.00 29.44 -8.65
C GLN A 946 21.11 28.45 -9.42
N CYS A 947 21.43 28.12 -10.67
CA CYS A 947 20.74 27.09 -11.44
C CYS A 947 20.78 25.74 -10.72
N ALA A 948 21.97 25.28 -10.30
CA ALA A 948 22.12 24.03 -9.56
C ALA A 948 21.36 24.04 -8.22
N ALA A 949 21.45 25.15 -7.47
CA ALA A 949 20.73 25.32 -6.20
C ALA A 949 19.21 25.24 -6.39
N VAL A 950 18.64 25.93 -7.39
CA VAL A 950 17.19 25.88 -7.70
C VAL A 950 16.75 24.49 -8.13
N LEU A 951 17.55 23.80 -8.97
CA LEU A 951 17.23 22.47 -9.46
C LEU A 951 17.29 21.40 -8.36
N SER A 952 18.07 21.61 -7.29
CA SER A 952 18.08 20.70 -6.12
C SER A 952 16.70 20.58 -5.45
N CYS A 953 15.89 21.65 -5.49
CA CYS A 953 14.60 21.75 -4.83
C CYS A 953 13.52 20.82 -5.42
N VAL A 954 13.72 20.31 -6.65
CA VAL A 954 12.82 19.37 -7.33
C VAL A 954 13.39 17.94 -7.46
N VAL A 955 14.51 17.68 -6.78
CA VAL A 955 15.26 16.40 -6.81
C VAL A 955 15.30 15.71 -5.44
N PHE A 956 15.05 16.44 -4.35
CA PHE A 956 15.24 15.97 -2.98
C PHE A 956 13.93 15.52 -2.32
N ASP A 957 13.72 14.19 -2.29
CA ASP A 957 12.51 13.54 -1.75
C ASP A 957 12.59 13.11 -0.26
N GLU A 958 13.78 13.15 0.37
CA GLU A 958 13.90 12.76 1.79
C GLU A 958 13.48 13.91 2.73
N LYS A 959 12.74 13.59 3.79
CA LYS A 959 12.33 14.58 4.80
C LYS A 959 13.48 14.81 5.78
N SER A 960 14.07 16.00 5.78
CA SER A 960 14.97 16.45 6.84
C SER A 960 14.24 16.47 8.20
N ASN A 961 14.97 16.41 9.32
CA ASN A 961 14.36 16.54 10.65
C ASN A 961 14.19 18.01 11.08
N SER A 962 14.49 18.97 10.19
CA SER A 962 14.28 20.42 10.40
C SER A 962 12.80 20.85 10.38
N LYS A 963 11.93 20.05 11.02
CA LYS A 963 10.49 20.30 11.19
C LYS A 963 10.19 21.53 12.05
N ASP A 964 11.15 21.97 12.86
CA ASP A 964 11.12 23.29 13.50
C ASP A 964 11.35 24.38 12.44
N ALA A 965 10.28 24.78 11.76
CA ALA A 965 10.28 25.92 10.83
C ALA A 965 10.80 27.22 11.47
N ASN A 966 10.69 27.32 12.81
CA ASN A 966 11.22 28.42 13.62
C ASN A 966 12.77 28.43 13.76
N ASN A 967 13.46 27.38 13.31
CA ASN A 967 14.89 27.17 13.54
C ASN A 967 15.69 26.84 12.26
N LYS A 968 15.09 27.04 11.07
CA LYS A 968 15.81 27.01 9.79
C LYS A 968 16.67 28.28 9.65
N PRO A 969 17.91 28.19 9.14
CA PRO A 969 18.67 29.38 8.74
C PRO A 969 17.88 30.24 7.75
N ALA A 970 17.99 31.57 7.88
CA ALA A 970 17.35 32.49 6.95
C ALA A 970 18.05 32.42 5.58
N MET A 971 17.41 31.73 4.63
CA MET A 971 17.90 31.57 3.26
C MET A 971 18.25 32.91 2.63
N LYS A 972 19.47 33.03 2.08
CA LYS A 972 19.99 34.25 1.45
C LYS A 972 19.04 34.77 0.36
N ASP A 973 18.83 36.09 0.29
CA ASP A 973 17.86 36.71 -0.64
C ASP A 973 18.07 36.32 -2.12
N GLN A 974 19.34 36.13 -2.53
CA GLN A 974 19.71 35.68 -3.87
C GLN A 974 19.18 34.27 -4.23
N LEU A 975 18.88 33.44 -3.24
CA LEU A 975 18.25 32.12 -3.38
C LEU A 975 16.73 32.21 -3.13
N ALA A 976 16.29 33.14 -2.27
CA ALA A 976 14.90 33.37 -1.97
C ALA A 976 14.07 33.93 -3.15
N LYS A 977 14.62 34.83 -3.99
CA LYS A 977 13.90 35.28 -5.22
C LYS A 977 13.64 34.10 -6.18
N PRO A 978 14.66 33.31 -6.61
CA PRO A 978 14.42 32.15 -7.48
C PRO A 978 13.48 31.10 -6.88
N TYR A 979 13.62 30.79 -5.57
CA TYR A 979 12.74 29.82 -4.91
C TYR A 979 11.27 30.27 -4.92
N ARG A 980 10.98 31.55 -4.64
CA ARG A 980 9.59 32.07 -4.71
C ARG A 980 8.99 31.92 -6.11
N ALA A 981 9.75 32.21 -7.16
CA ALA A 981 9.29 32.06 -8.54
C ALA A 981 9.07 30.58 -8.96
N LEU A 982 9.89 29.65 -8.45
CA LEU A 982 9.69 28.20 -8.61
C LEU A 982 8.34 27.76 -8.00
N ILE A 983 8.06 28.18 -6.76
CA ILE A 983 6.82 27.87 -6.05
C ILE A 983 5.59 28.55 -6.67
N GLU A 984 5.74 29.76 -7.21
CA GLU A 984 4.67 30.47 -7.93
C GLU A 984 4.29 29.75 -9.24
N GLN A 985 5.29 29.34 -10.05
CA GLN A 985 5.03 28.57 -11.26
C GLN A 985 4.42 27.19 -10.96
N ALA A 986 4.86 26.52 -9.89
CA ALA A 986 4.26 25.28 -9.42
C ALA A 986 2.77 25.48 -9.05
N ARG A 987 2.43 26.56 -8.34
CA ARG A 987 1.04 26.90 -8.00
C ARG A 987 0.17 27.13 -9.24
N ILE A 988 0.71 27.78 -10.27
CA ILE A 988 0.01 27.99 -11.55
C ILE A 988 -0.33 26.65 -12.22
N ILE A 989 0.62 25.71 -12.26
CA ILE A 989 0.42 24.38 -12.83
C ILE A 989 -0.62 23.58 -12.02
N ALA A 990 -0.50 23.56 -10.69
CA ALA A 990 -1.45 22.87 -9.81
C ALA A 990 -2.89 23.40 -10.00
N LYS A 991 -3.07 24.72 -10.04
CA LYS A 991 -4.37 25.34 -10.29
C LYS A 991 -4.94 24.96 -11.67
N ILE A 992 -4.11 24.96 -12.72
CA ILE A 992 -4.53 24.55 -14.07
C ILE A 992 -4.91 23.06 -14.13
N ALA A 993 -4.27 22.20 -13.33
CA ALA A 993 -4.62 20.79 -13.17
C ALA A 993 -5.98 20.60 -12.46
N ILE A 994 -6.20 21.31 -11.36
CA ILE A 994 -7.47 21.29 -10.59
C ILE A 994 -8.63 21.79 -11.48
N GLU A 995 -8.47 22.92 -12.15
CA GLU A 995 -9.44 23.44 -13.14
C GLU A 995 -9.65 22.50 -14.34
N SER A 996 -8.68 21.60 -14.60
CA SER A 996 -8.77 20.56 -15.62
C SER A 996 -9.51 19.29 -15.16
N LYS A 997 -9.93 19.22 -13.88
CA LYS A 997 -10.54 18.08 -13.15
C LYS A 997 -9.59 16.98 -12.68
N LEU A 998 -8.29 17.23 -12.60
CA LEU A 998 -7.36 16.31 -11.94
C LEU A 998 -7.45 16.44 -10.42
N GLN A 999 -7.35 15.32 -9.71
CA GLN A 999 -7.32 15.28 -8.24
C GLN A 999 -5.91 15.62 -7.73
N VAL A 1000 -5.56 16.91 -7.78
CA VAL A 1000 -4.28 17.43 -7.28
C VAL A 1000 -4.53 18.27 -6.03
N ASN A 1001 -3.78 17.99 -4.96
CA ASN A 1001 -3.73 18.85 -3.78
C ASN A 1001 -2.63 19.91 -3.97
N GLU A 1002 -3.02 21.18 -4.02
CA GLU A 1002 -2.11 22.31 -4.23
C GLU A 1002 -1.04 22.40 -3.13
N GLU A 1003 -1.40 22.13 -1.87
CA GLU A 1003 -0.45 22.19 -0.75
C GLU A 1003 0.57 21.05 -0.80
N GLU A 1004 0.15 19.84 -1.14
CA GLU A 1004 1.05 18.67 -1.20
C GLU A 1004 1.99 18.75 -2.40
N TYR A 1005 1.51 19.21 -3.56
CA TYR A 1005 2.33 19.44 -4.75
C TYR A 1005 3.40 20.53 -4.49
N ILE A 1006 3.03 21.63 -3.83
CA ILE A 1006 3.99 22.67 -3.40
C ILE A 1006 4.98 22.13 -2.36
N LYS A 1007 4.53 21.30 -1.43
CA LYS A 1007 5.33 20.73 -0.32
C LYS A 1007 6.30 19.63 -0.76
N ALA A 1008 6.14 19.08 -1.96
CA ALA A 1008 7.13 18.21 -2.59
C ALA A 1008 8.39 18.99 -3.02
N ILE A 1009 8.26 20.29 -3.28
CA ILE A 1009 9.39 21.17 -3.61
C ILE A 1009 10.01 21.66 -2.29
N THR A 1010 11.29 21.36 -2.05
CA THR A 1010 11.94 21.63 -0.75
C THR A 1010 13.19 22.49 -0.88
N SER A 1011 13.30 23.57 -0.11
CA SER A 1011 14.51 24.43 -0.10
C SER A 1011 15.64 23.92 0.79
N ASP A 1012 15.46 22.77 1.44
CA ASP A 1012 16.29 22.28 2.56
C ASP A 1012 17.77 22.06 2.22
N LEU A 1013 18.08 21.75 0.95
CA LEU A 1013 19.45 21.57 0.46
C LEU A 1013 19.90 22.69 -0.49
N MET A 1014 19.09 23.74 -0.70
CA MET A 1014 19.39 24.81 -1.64
C MET A 1014 20.69 25.56 -1.26
N GLU A 1015 20.91 25.85 0.02
CA GLU A 1015 22.16 26.46 0.49
C GLU A 1015 23.35 25.49 0.50
N VAL A 1016 23.10 24.19 0.73
CA VAL A 1016 24.11 23.11 0.68
C VAL A 1016 24.68 22.96 -0.74
N VAL A 1017 23.79 22.90 -1.74
CA VAL A 1017 24.18 22.80 -3.15
C VAL A 1017 24.86 24.09 -3.62
N PHE A 1018 24.35 25.26 -3.21
CA PHE A 1018 25.00 26.53 -3.53
C PHE A 1018 26.43 26.61 -2.97
N ALA A 1019 26.63 26.25 -1.70
CA ALA A 1019 27.96 26.20 -1.08
C ALA A 1019 28.89 25.19 -1.79
N TRP A 1020 28.38 24.02 -2.19
CA TRP A 1020 29.13 23.05 -2.98
C TRP A 1020 29.57 23.64 -4.34
N THR A 1021 28.69 24.31 -5.08
CA THR A 1021 29.07 24.96 -6.35
C THR A 1021 30.05 26.13 -6.17
N GLN A 1022 30.14 26.73 -4.98
CA GLN A 1022 31.16 27.73 -4.62
C GLN A 1022 32.49 27.12 -4.13
N GLY A 1023 32.68 25.80 -4.23
CA GLY A 1023 33.94 25.14 -3.87
C GLY A 1023 34.09 24.74 -2.39
N ALA A 1024 33.02 24.79 -1.58
CA ALA A 1024 33.09 24.31 -0.19
C ALA A 1024 33.38 22.79 -0.14
N SER A 1025 34.18 22.34 0.83
CA SER A 1025 34.52 20.92 0.97
C SER A 1025 33.33 20.06 1.42
N PHE A 1026 33.40 18.75 1.17
CA PHE A 1026 32.29 17.84 1.51
C PHE A 1026 32.07 17.78 3.02
N ALA A 1027 33.17 17.76 3.79
CA ALA A 1027 33.17 17.86 5.25
C ALA A 1027 32.65 19.21 5.79
N THR A 1028 32.55 20.25 4.95
CA THR A 1028 31.91 21.52 5.30
C THR A 1028 30.40 21.46 5.07
N ILE A 1029 29.94 21.02 3.89
CA ILE A 1029 28.50 20.97 3.59
C ILE A 1029 27.73 19.94 4.44
N CYS A 1030 28.37 18.84 4.86
CA CYS A 1030 27.76 17.88 5.78
C CYS A 1030 27.49 18.45 7.18
N LYS A 1031 28.07 19.61 7.54
CA LYS A 1031 27.80 20.32 8.80
C LYS A 1031 26.65 21.34 8.68
N MET A 1032 26.15 21.58 7.46
CA MET A 1032 25.07 22.54 7.18
C MET A 1032 23.67 21.91 7.25
N THR A 1033 23.56 20.59 7.42
CA THR A 1033 22.30 19.84 7.33
C THR A 1033 22.32 18.59 8.20
N ASP A 1034 21.16 18.03 8.56
CA ASP A 1034 21.02 16.76 9.26
C ASP A 1034 20.88 15.55 8.31
N VAL A 1035 20.94 15.78 7.00
CA VAL A 1035 20.82 14.75 5.97
C VAL A 1035 22.12 13.94 5.87
N TYR A 1036 21.98 12.61 6.00
CA TYR A 1036 23.05 11.62 5.87
C TYR A 1036 23.94 11.82 4.64
N GLU A 1037 25.24 11.58 4.78
CA GLU A 1037 26.25 11.83 3.75
C GLU A 1037 25.97 11.07 2.44
N GLY A 1038 25.55 9.80 2.52
CA GLY A 1038 25.13 9.00 1.36
C GLY A 1038 23.80 9.44 0.73
N SER A 1039 22.91 10.08 1.49
CA SER A 1039 21.72 10.74 0.94
C SER A 1039 22.10 12.01 0.18
N LEU A 1040 23.09 12.77 0.64
CA LEU A 1040 23.62 13.93 -0.08
C LEU A 1040 24.28 13.54 -1.41
N ILE A 1041 25.18 12.54 -1.43
CA ILE A 1041 25.79 12.05 -2.69
C ILE A 1041 24.72 11.57 -3.68
N ARG A 1042 23.67 10.88 -3.19
CA ARG A 1042 22.54 10.44 -4.03
C ARG A 1042 21.76 11.61 -4.63
N MET A 1043 21.52 12.66 -3.85
CA MET A 1043 20.87 13.88 -4.33
C MET A 1043 21.75 14.56 -5.38
N PHE A 1044 23.07 14.70 -5.14
CA PHE A 1044 24.00 15.28 -6.11
C PHE A 1044 24.05 14.49 -7.43
N ARG A 1045 24.05 13.15 -7.40
CA ARG A 1045 24.00 12.33 -8.63
C ARG A 1045 22.67 12.46 -9.38
N ARG A 1046 21.53 12.56 -8.70
CA ARG A 1046 20.24 12.86 -9.36
C ARG A 1046 20.20 14.28 -9.92
N LEU A 1047 20.86 15.24 -9.28
CA LEU A 1047 21.02 16.61 -9.76
C LEU A 1047 21.95 16.66 -10.99
N GLU A 1048 23.00 15.82 -11.02
CA GLU A 1048 23.85 15.60 -12.20
C GLU A 1048 23.03 15.03 -13.37
N GLU A 1049 22.26 13.95 -13.11
CA GLU A 1049 21.37 13.31 -14.09
C GLU A 1049 20.29 14.29 -14.59
N LEU A 1050 19.77 15.17 -13.74
CA LEU A 1050 18.85 16.24 -14.13
C LEU A 1050 19.55 17.36 -14.92
N LEU A 1051 20.75 17.79 -14.55
CA LEU A 1051 21.51 18.81 -15.28
C LEU A 1051 21.84 18.33 -16.70
N LEU A 1052 22.20 17.07 -16.88
CA LEU A 1052 22.37 16.45 -18.20
C LEU A 1052 21.07 16.48 -19.04
N GLN A 1053 19.92 16.23 -18.41
CA GLN A 1053 18.61 16.38 -19.06
C GLN A 1053 18.31 17.84 -19.41
N MET A 1054 18.64 18.80 -18.56
CA MET A 1054 18.45 20.24 -18.81
C MET A 1054 19.36 20.76 -19.94
N VAL A 1055 20.59 20.23 -20.07
CA VAL A 1055 21.47 20.48 -21.24
C VAL A 1055 20.81 19.98 -22.52
N ALA A 1056 20.35 18.72 -22.55
CA ALA A 1056 19.65 18.15 -23.71
C ALA A 1056 18.36 18.93 -24.06
N ALA A 1057 17.58 19.31 -23.05
CA ALA A 1057 16.37 20.12 -23.19
C ALA A 1057 16.67 21.52 -23.75
N ALA A 1058 17.75 22.18 -23.29
CA ALA A 1058 18.18 23.48 -23.80
C ALA A 1058 18.67 23.41 -25.26
N LYS A 1059 19.35 22.32 -25.63
CA LYS A 1059 19.75 22.00 -27.01
C LYS A 1059 18.53 21.81 -27.92
N VAL A 1060 17.52 21.06 -27.47
CA VAL A 1060 16.23 20.88 -28.19
C VAL A 1060 15.46 22.19 -28.32
N MET A 1061 15.57 23.09 -27.34
CA MET A 1061 15.00 24.44 -27.38
C MET A 1061 15.77 25.40 -28.31
N GLY A 1062 17.01 25.06 -28.72
CA GLY A 1062 17.87 25.91 -29.53
C GLY A 1062 18.53 27.06 -28.75
N SER A 1063 18.76 26.90 -27.44
CA SER A 1063 19.33 27.95 -26.57
C SER A 1063 20.73 27.60 -26.10
N GLU A 1064 21.75 27.97 -26.90
CA GLU A 1064 23.17 27.78 -26.54
C GLU A 1064 23.56 28.44 -25.20
N GLU A 1065 22.91 29.56 -24.82
CA GLU A 1065 23.18 30.24 -23.54
C GLU A 1065 22.84 29.33 -22.36
N LEU A 1066 21.68 28.68 -22.42
CA LEU A 1066 21.22 27.76 -21.36
C LEU A 1066 21.94 26.42 -21.42
N GLU A 1067 22.26 25.92 -22.62
CA GLU A 1067 23.10 24.73 -22.80
C GLU A 1067 24.45 24.91 -22.08
N LYS A 1068 25.19 25.97 -22.40
CA LYS A 1068 26.48 26.32 -21.77
C LYS A 1068 26.36 26.62 -20.27
N LYS A 1069 25.24 27.18 -19.83
CA LYS A 1069 24.98 27.48 -18.41
C LYS A 1069 24.73 26.21 -17.58
N PHE A 1070 23.97 25.25 -18.12
CA PHE A 1070 23.76 23.96 -17.47
C PHE A 1070 25.00 23.06 -17.55
N GLU A 1071 25.80 23.13 -18.62
CA GLU A 1071 27.14 22.50 -18.69
C GLU A 1071 28.09 23.07 -17.62
N ALA A 1072 28.12 24.40 -17.43
CA ALA A 1072 28.91 25.02 -16.37
C ALA A 1072 28.43 24.60 -14.97
N ALA A 1073 27.10 24.55 -14.74
CA ALA A 1073 26.54 24.09 -13.47
C ALA A 1073 26.88 22.61 -13.19
N LEU A 1074 26.82 21.76 -14.22
CA LEU A 1074 27.20 20.35 -14.17
C LEU A 1074 28.68 20.18 -13.76
N ALA A 1075 29.58 20.97 -14.34
CA ALA A 1075 31.01 20.95 -14.00
C ALA A 1075 31.29 21.39 -12.54
N LEU A 1076 30.49 22.30 -11.98
CA LEU A 1076 30.61 22.71 -10.57
C LEU A 1076 30.06 21.67 -9.58
N ILE A 1077 29.10 20.83 -10.00
CA ILE A 1077 28.58 19.71 -9.20
C ILE A 1077 29.53 18.50 -9.24
N LYS A 1078 30.03 18.13 -10.43
CA LYS A 1078 30.75 16.88 -10.69
C LYS A 1078 32.24 16.96 -10.32
N ARG A 1079 32.54 17.02 -9.01
CA ARG A 1079 33.91 16.99 -8.46
C ARG A 1079 34.05 16.07 -7.25
N ASP A 1080 35.30 15.76 -6.90
CA ASP A 1080 35.70 15.07 -5.67
C ASP A 1080 34.85 13.80 -5.37
N ILE A 1081 34.43 13.60 -4.12
CA ILE A 1081 33.61 12.45 -3.68
C ILE A 1081 32.26 12.29 -4.42
N VAL A 1082 31.71 13.33 -5.05
CA VAL A 1082 30.51 13.21 -5.90
C VAL A 1082 30.85 12.47 -7.20
N ALA A 1083 32.01 12.78 -7.79
CA ALA A 1083 32.52 12.19 -9.02
C ALA A 1083 33.19 10.80 -8.82
N ALA A 1084 33.37 10.35 -7.58
CA ALA A 1084 33.95 9.04 -7.27
C ALA A 1084 33.14 7.89 -7.92
N GLN A 1085 33.85 6.98 -8.60
CA GLN A 1085 33.25 5.83 -9.30
C GLN A 1085 32.88 4.69 -8.34
N SER A 1086 32.17 3.68 -8.87
CA SER A 1086 31.76 2.48 -8.13
C SER A 1086 32.88 1.44 -8.12
N LEU A 1087 33.12 0.77 -6.99
CA LEU A 1087 34.15 -0.29 -6.82
C LEU A 1087 33.81 -1.60 -7.58
N TYR A 1088 32.62 -1.67 -8.17
CA TYR A 1088 32.21 -2.76 -9.05
C TYR A 1088 32.65 -2.56 -10.51
N LEU A 1089 33.20 -1.40 -10.87
CA LEU A 1089 33.68 -1.03 -12.20
C LEU A 1089 35.21 -1.01 -12.28
#